data_AF-A0A0Q7U164-F1
#
_entry.id   AF-A0A0Q7U164-F1
#
_cell.length_a   1.000
_cell.length_b   1.000
_cell.length_c   1.000
_cell.angle_alpha   90.00
_cell.angle_beta   90.00
_cell.angle_gamma   90.00
#
_symmetry.space_group_name_H-M   'P 1'
#
loop_
_entity.id
_entity.type
_entity.pdbx_description
1 polymer ?
#
loop_
_entity_poly.entity_id
_entity_poly.type
_entity_poly.pdbx_seq_one_letter_code
_entity_poly.pdbx_strand_id
1 'polypeptide(L)'
;MSGVSADGSIVIGYGSSAAAAGNDEAFRWTSATGIAGLGLLPGATYSYSNGISADGLTIVGESDSAASGNSSEAFRWTQATGMVGLGFLTGGTQSNARAASADGSVIVGAGDSAAAGGNYEAYRWTQGTGMVGLGFLAGGSESYATGVSADGSVVVGGSASTVAGGNYEAFRWTQGTGMVGLGLLAGGTQSNASAVSADGNVVVGFGTSAAAGGNYEAFRWTQGTGIVGLGFLPGGTSSSANATNATGSVVVGHSSTAFVAQEAFRWTQANGMQSVNALLVAAGVNTTGWSLERADGVSSAGNIIVGSGVNPGGQAEAWIARLCDFPANACAAPSLITLSNQLQSLSSLGAVGQTASASLAGNFGTVTSEVMQNGNATKNGSRFSMFTAFGYDSDPTVSGTLGGTAKLNDRGLLAGATVGADNIHTTNMSDGGSARMNAGTAGLFIAQVPEEGLQWLIGANAIYLSGRITRGYINGASQVNSTGSTHGTGYGLAGRIGYTFADLLPRTRVTPFVSYAYTRVGFSGYTESDGPVPAMMDSFHDIQQVSRVGADLRYTFRPGLWSWGTLAWGHRLDGGQGPDVSGTLIGLFPLSASGGTTTQRDWLEATAGVRFGLWTNGAMTASLTANVPTQAPTTYFARIGLSQAF
;
A
#
# COMPACT_ATOMS: atom_id res chain seq x y z
N MET A 1 -7.87 -4.47 13.53
CA MET A 1 -6.74 -3.64 14.01
C MET A 1 -6.96 -3.35 15.47
N SER A 2 -5.93 -3.44 16.30
CA SER A 2 -6.01 -3.27 17.75
C SER A 2 -5.12 -2.14 18.27
N GLY A 3 -4.22 -1.59 17.44
CA GLY A 3 -3.34 -0.48 17.83
C GLY A 3 -2.43 0.02 16.71
N VAL A 4 -1.79 1.17 16.94
CA VAL A 4 -0.86 1.83 16.01
C VAL A 4 0.29 2.51 16.78
N SER A 5 1.51 2.50 16.23
CA SER A 5 2.66 3.24 16.79
C SER A 5 2.43 4.76 16.75
N ALA A 6 3.19 5.52 17.54
CA ALA A 6 2.98 6.97 17.68
C ALA A 6 3.20 7.75 16.38
N ASP A 7 4.09 7.26 15.51
CA ASP A 7 4.37 7.80 14.18
C ASP A 7 3.45 7.26 13.08
N GLY A 8 2.54 6.33 13.41
CA GLY A 8 1.61 5.72 12.46
C GLY A 8 2.24 4.65 11.56
N SER A 9 3.55 4.37 11.66
CA SER A 9 4.26 3.52 10.71
C SER A 9 4.03 2.02 10.92
N ILE A 10 3.55 1.63 12.11
CA ILE A 10 3.34 0.24 12.50
C ILE A 10 1.91 0.09 13.01
N VAL A 11 1.20 -0.88 12.44
CA VAL A 11 -0.17 -1.22 12.82
C VAL A 11 -0.19 -2.65 13.37
N ILE A 12 -0.97 -2.89 14.42
CA ILE A 12 -1.15 -4.24 14.97
C ILE A 12 -2.60 -4.69 14.88
N GLY A 13 -2.78 -6.00 14.86
CA GLY A 13 -4.08 -6.63 14.88
C GLY A 13 -3.94 -8.13 15.07
N TYR A 14 -5.01 -8.85 14.75
CA TYR A 14 -5.03 -10.29 14.66
C TYR A 14 -5.93 -10.71 13.50
N GLY A 15 -5.71 -11.90 12.97
CA GLY A 15 -6.54 -12.49 11.93
C GLY A 15 -6.18 -13.94 11.68
N SER A 16 -7.03 -14.65 10.94
CA SER A 16 -6.84 -16.07 10.71
C SER A 16 -5.54 -16.37 9.97
N SER A 17 -4.78 -17.35 10.44
CA SER A 17 -3.51 -17.73 9.82
C SER A 17 -3.32 -19.24 9.75
N ALA A 18 -2.60 -19.69 8.72
CA ALA A 18 -2.21 -21.10 8.60
C ALA A 18 -1.22 -21.52 9.70
N ALA A 19 -0.41 -20.58 10.21
CA ALA A 19 0.51 -20.84 11.32
C ALA A 19 -0.24 -21.14 12.63
N ALA A 20 -1.45 -20.59 12.80
CA ALA A 20 -2.37 -20.89 13.89
C ALA A 20 -3.44 -21.93 13.52
N ALA A 21 -3.16 -22.80 12.53
CA ALA A 21 -4.09 -23.85 12.08
C ALA A 21 -5.50 -23.35 11.71
N GLY A 22 -5.61 -22.09 11.26
CA GLY A 22 -6.87 -21.42 10.91
C GLY A 22 -7.46 -20.55 12.03
N ASN A 23 -6.90 -20.56 13.23
CA ASN A 23 -7.25 -19.65 14.32
C ASN A 23 -6.59 -18.26 14.13
N ASP A 24 -6.94 -17.34 15.02
CA ASP A 24 -6.40 -15.98 15.03
C ASP A 24 -4.92 -15.95 15.44
N GLU A 25 -4.11 -15.25 14.66
CA GLU A 25 -2.73 -14.92 14.96
C GLU A 25 -2.56 -13.40 15.01
N ALA A 26 -1.89 -12.92 16.05
CA ALA A 26 -1.47 -11.55 16.16
C ALA A 26 -0.54 -11.20 15.00
N PHE A 27 -0.74 -10.03 14.39
CA PHE A 27 0.10 -9.56 13.30
C PHE A 27 0.61 -8.15 13.58
N ARG A 28 1.72 -7.83 12.91
CA ARG A 28 2.25 -6.48 12.74
C ARG A 28 2.30 -6.17 11.25
N TRP A 29 1.76 -5.01 10.88
CA TRP A 29 1.87 -4.47 9.54
C TRP A 29 2.87 -3.32 9.49
N THR A 30 3.69 -3.30 8.45
CA THR A 30 4.46 -2.13 8.03
C THR A 30 4.38 -1.97 6.53
N SER A 31 4.76 -0.79 6.05
CA SER A 31 5.02 -0.55 4.64
C SER A 31 5.96 -1.57 4.02
N ALA A 32 7.10 -1.83 4.65
CA ALA A 32 8.17 -2.63 4.07
C ALA A 32 7.82 -4.11 3.99
N THR A 33 7.05 -4.62 4.96
CA THR A 33 6.82 -6.07 5.11
C THR A 33 5.39 -6.51 4.86
N GLY A 34 4.44 -5.59 4.70
CA GLY A 34 3.01 -5.92 4.75
C GLY A 34 2.62 -6.52 6.11
N ILE A 35 1.55 -7.31 6.12
CA ILE A 35 1.08 -8.06 7.30
C ILE A 35 2.07 -9.20 7.56
N ALA A 36 2.73 -9.17 8.71
CA ALA A 36 3.56 -10.26 9.21
C ALA A 36 2.97 -10.81 10.51
N GLY A 37 2.73 -12.12 10.56
CA GLY A 37 2.35 -12.81 11.78
C GLY A 37 3.44 -12.70 12.84
N LEU A 38 3.04 -12.50 14.10
CA LEU A 38 3.94 -12.41 15.25
C LEU A 38 4.33 -13.79 15.80
N GLY A 39 3.67 -14.85 15.32
CA GLY A 39 3.76 -16.19 15.85
C GLY A 39 2.85 -16.41 17.06
N LEU A 40 3.16 -17.49 17.76
CA LEU A 40 2.41 -18.02 18.90
C LEU A 40 3.41 -18.39 20.01
N LEU A 41 2.93 -18.47 21.26
CA LEU A 41 3.73 -19.08 22.32
C LEU A 41 3.95 -20.59 22.07
N PRO A 42 4.97 -21.22 22.68
CA PRO A 42 5.19 -22.65 22.51
C PRO A 42 3.97 -23.50 22.91
N GLY A 43 3.44 -24.27 21.97
CA GLY A 43 2.27 -25.14 22.17
C GLY A 43 0.92 -24.42 22.10
N ALA A 44 0.93 -23.12 21.80
CA ALA A 44 -0.24 -22.28 21.65
C ALA A 44 -0.93 -22.50 20.28
N THR A 45 -2.21 -22.10 20.22
CA THR A 45 -3.10 -22.25 19.07
C THR A 45 -3.69 -20.92 18.61
N TYR A 46 -3.59 -19.84 19.38
CA TYR A 46 -3.98 -18.49 18.98
C TYR A 46 -3.10 -17.40 19.61
N SER A 47 -3.11 -16.21 19.03
CA SER A 47 -2.56 -15.00 19.65
C SER A 47 -3.33 -13.74 19.26
N TYR A 48 -3.47 -12.83 20.22
CA TYR A 48 -4.13 -11.53 20.06
C TYR A 48 -3.17 -10.42 20.46
N SER A 49 -2.98 -9.42 19.60
CA SER A 49 -2.27 -8.19 19.98
C SER A 49 -3.26 -7.17 20.53
N ASN A 50 -2.95 -6.58 21.68
CA ASN A 50 -3.83 -5.62 22.37
C ASN A 50 -3.19 -4.23 22.48
N GLY A 51 -1.86 -4.12 22.46
CA GLY A 51 -1.16 -2.85 22.60
C GLY A 51 0.21 -2.84 21.93
N ILE A 52 0.70 -1.63 21.63
CA ILE A 52 2.01 -1.38 21.02
C ILE A 52 2.68 -0.18 21.69
N SER A 53 3.99 -0.23 21.86
CA SER A 53 4.79 0.91 22.35
C SER A 53 4.82 2.06 21.34
N ALA A 54 5.15 3.27 21.81
CA ALA A 54 5.17 4.46 20.97
C ALA A 54 6.22 4.35 19.83
N ASP A 55 7.37 3.76 20.13
CA ASP A 55 8.43 3.45 19.16
C ASP A 55 8.08 2.29 18.20
N GLY A 56 6.97 1.59 18.44
CA GLY A 56 6.51 0.45 17.66
C GLY A 56 7.37 -0.81 17.74
N LEU A 57 8.36 -0.86 18.65
CA LEU A 57 9.31 -1.97 18.78
C LEU A 57 8.82 -3.06 19.73
N THR A 58 7.84 -2.76 20.59
CA THR A 58 7.26 -3.71 21.54
C THR A 58 5.77 -3.85 21.29
N ILE A 59 5.33 -5.08 21.04
CA ILE A 59 3.90 -5.43 20.91
C ILE A 59 3.52 -6.33 22.07
N VAL A 60 2.36 -6.07 22.67
CA VAL A 60 1.86 -6.83 23.81
C VAL A 60 0.46 -7.34 23.54
N GLY A 61 0.11 -8.42 24.22
CA GLY A 61 -1.18 -9.04 24.06
C GLY A 61 -1.28 -10.32 24.85
N GLU A 62 -1.98 -11.29 24.29
CA GLU A 62 -2.18 -12.59 24.91
C GLU A 62 -2.14 -13.73 23.89
N SER A 63 -1.71 -14.90 24.32
CA SER A 63 -1.68 -16.14 23.54
C SER A 63 -1.96 -17.27 24.51
N ASP A 64 -2.64 -18.35 24.07
CA ASP A 64 -2.72 -19.53 24.92
C ASP A 64 -1.33 -20.11 25.19
N SER A 65 -1.18 -20.90 26.25
CA SER A 65 0.12 -21.45 26.63
C SER A 65 -0.02 -22.83 27.22
N ALA A 66 0.82 -23.77 26.80
CA ALA A 66 0.87 -25.08 27.44
C ALA A 66 1.26 -24.97 28.93
N ALA A 67 1.98 -23.92 29.32
CA ALA A 67 2.37 -23.66 30.71
C ALA A 67 1.18 -23.32 31.62
N SER A 68 0.06 -22.87 31.05
CA SER A 68 -1.20 -22.56 31.75
C SER A 68 -2.32 -23.58 31.52
N GLY A 69 -1.99 -24.76 30.99
CA GLY A 69 -3.00 -25.75 30.59
C GLY A 69 -3.88 -25.26 29.43
N ASN A 70 -3.29 -24.50 28.50
CA ASN A 70 -3.92 -23.86 27.34
C ASN A 70 -4.85 -22.69 27.69
N SER A 71 -4.58 -21.99 28.80
CA SER A 71 -5.24 -20.72 29.12
C SER A 71 -4.43 -19.52 28.61
N SER A 72 -5.05 -18.33 28.61
CA SER A 72 -4.42 -17.11 28.13
C SER A 72 -3.18 -16.72 28.96
N GLU A 73 -2.05 -16.48 28.30
CA GLU A 73 -0.82 -15.93 28.87
C GLU A 73 -0.45 -14.63 28.15
N ALA A 74 -0.17 -13.60 28.94
CA ALA A 74 0.29 -12.31 28.45
C ALA A 74 1.63 -12.48 27.75
N PHE A 75 1.80 -11.86 26.58
CA PHE A 75 3.08 -11.88 25.88
C PHE A 75 3.65 -10.48 25.68
N ARG A 76 4.97 -10.46 25.49
CA ARG A 76 5.73 -9.35 24.89
C ARG A 76 6.45 -9.86 23.65
N TRP A 77 6.22 -9.20 22.53
CA TRP A 77 6.90 -9.46 21.28
C TRP A 77 7.86 -8.32 20.95
N THR A 78 9.07 -8.69 20.53
CA THR A 78 10.01 -7.79 19.85
C THR A 78 10.61 -8.51 18.65
N GLN A 79 11.10 -7.76 17.67
CA GLN A 79 11.77 -8.35 16.51
C GLN A 79 13.00 -9.20 16.89
N ALA A 80 13.68 -8.86 17.99
CA ALA A 80 14.89 -9.56 18.43
C ALA A 80 14.58 -10.90 19.12
N THR A 81 13.46 -11.00 19.83
CA THR A 81 13.15 -12.15 20.69
C THR A 81 12.00 -13.00 20.17
N GLY A 82 11.22 -12.51 19.22
CA GLY A 82 9.90 -13.06 18.93
C GLY A 82 8.95 -12.90 20.12
N MET A 83 7.90 -13.72 20.14
CA MET A 83 6.89 -13.74 21.21
C MET A 83 7.43 -14.42 22.46
N VAL A 84 7.40 -13.73 23.59
CA VAL A 84 7.84 -14.23 24.89
C VAL A 84 6.71 -14.08 25.91
N GLY A 85 6.38 -15.16 26.60
CA GLY A 85 5.39 -15.16 27.68
C GLY A 85 5.87 -14.37 28.89
N LEU A 86 4.97 -13.60 29.50
CA LEU A 86 5.25 -12.78 30.68
C LEU A 86 5.00 -13.53 31.99
N GLY A 87 4.44 -14.74 31.92
CA GLY A 87 4.04 -15.54 33.06
C GLY A 87 2.75 -15.05 33.73
N PHE A 88 2.61 -15.37 35.02
CA PHE A 88 1.38 -15.21 35.79
C PHE A 88 1.66 -14.51 37.12
N LEU A 89 0.63 -13.93 37.71
CA LEU A 89 0.67 -13.51 39.11
C LEU A 89 0.77 -14.72 40.03
N THR A 90 1.20 -14.49 41.27
CA THR A 90 1.37 -15.58 42.23
C THR A 90 0.04 -16.29 42.49
N GLY A 91 0.02 -17.61 42.23
CA GLY A 91 -1.16 -18.45 42.37
C GLY A 91 -2.19 -18.33 41.23
N GLY A 92 -1.87 -17.56 40.19
CA GLY A 92 -2.66 -17.46 38.96
C GLY A 92 -2.21 -18.41 37.86
N THR A 93 -3.04 -18.52 36.83
CA THR A 93 -2.86 -19.33 35.62
C THR A 93 -3.27 -18.61 34.33
N GLN A 94 -3.79 -17.39 34.42
CA GLN A 94 -4.24 -16.57 33.31
C GLN A 94 -3.64 -15.17 33.40
N SER A 95 -3.21 -14.63 32.27
CA SER A 95 -2.76 -13.25 32.19
C SER A 95 -3.00 -12.68 30.81
N ASN A 96 -3.29 -11.39 30.73
CA ASN A 96 -3.36 -10.67 29.47
C ASN A 96 -2.69 -9.31 29.59
N ALA A 97 -1.89 -8.93 28.59
CA ALA A 97 -1.32 -7.60 28.49
C ALA A 97 -2.24 -6.71 27.66
N ARG A 98 -2.47 -5.47 28.13
CA ARG A 98 -3.37 -4.51 27.48
C ARG A 98 -2.66 -3.24 27.00
N ALA A 99 -1.60 -2.81 27.68
CA ALA A 99 -0.85 -1.62 27.27
C ALA A 99 0.64 -1.72 27.63
N ALA A 100 1.45 -0.93 26.93
CA ALA A 100 2.89 -0.79 27.15
C ALA A 100 3.31 0.68 27.23
N SER A 101 4.36 0.99 27.98
CA SER A 101 4.99 2.32 28.01
C SER A 101 5.58 2.69 26.64
N ALA A 102 6.00 3.95 26.47
CA ALA A 102 6.47 4.46 25.19
C ALA A 102 7.68 3.69 24.63
N ASP A 103 8.55 3.19 25.51
CA ASP A 103 9.73 2.37 25.23
C ASP A 103 9.47 0.85 25.38
N GLY A 104 8.25 0.46 25.76
CA GLY A 104 7.87 -0.93 26.00
C GLY A 104 8.57 -1.61 27.19
N SER A 105 9.20 -0.84 28.10
CA SER A 105 9.87 -1.37 29.29
C SER A 105 8.90 -1.73 30.43
N VAL A 106 7.70 -1.14 30.42
CA VAL A 106 6.62 -1.41 31.36
C VAL A 106 5.41 -1.92 30.60
N ILE A 107 4.85 -3.03 31.07
CA ILE A 107 3.64 -3.64 30.51
C ILE A 107 2.59 -3.76 31.61
N VAL A 108 1.34 -3.44 31.29
CA VAL A 108 0.23 -3.51 32.22
C VAL A 108 -0.92 -4.33 31.64
N GLY A 109 -1.70 -4.91 32.52
CA GLY A 109 -2.85 -5.71 32.14
C GLY A 109 -3.56 -6.29 33.35
N ALA A 110 -4.11 -7.49 33.21
CA ALA A 110 -4.77 -8.23 34.28
C ALA A 110 -4.32 -9.69 34.27
N GLY A 111 -4.28 -10.31 35.45
CA GLY A 111 -4.09 -11.74 35.60
C GLY A 111 -4.84 -12.25 36.81
N ASP A 112 -5.25 -13.51 36.81
CA ASP A 112 -5.83 -14.10 38.02
C ASP A 112 -4.77 -14.17 39.12
N SER A 113 -5.17 -14.02 40.38
CA SER A 113 -4.23 -14.11 41.49
C SER A 113 -4.84 -14.74 42.74
N ALA A 114 -4.00 -15.39 43.55
CA ALA A 114 -4.42 -15.89 44.85
C ALA A 114 -4.85 -14.75 45.78
N ALA A 115 -4.25 -13.55 45.65
CA ALA A 115 -4.62 -12.37 46.42
C ALA A 115 -6.04 -11.86 46.08
N ALA A 116 -6.48 -12.07 44.84
CA ALA A 116 -7.83 -11.77 44.36
C ALA A 116 -8.85 -12.91 44.62
N GLY A 117 -8.45 -13.99 45.28
CA GLY A 117 -9.29 -15.19 45.43
C GLY A 117 -9.58 -15.91 44.11
N GLY A 118 -8.67 -15.80 43.13
CA GLY A 118 -8.85 -16.34 41.77
C GLY A 118 -9.52 -15.39 40.78
N ASN A 119 -9.90 -14.17 41.19
CA ASN A 119 -10.35 -13.12 40.27
C ASN A 119 -9.15 -12.38 39.63
N TYR A 120 -9.43 -11.47 38.71
CA TYR A 120 -8.41 -10.64 38.07
C TYR A 120 -7.81 -9.60 39.02
N GLU A 121 -6.50 -9.45 38.96
CA GLU A 121 -5.73 -8.38 39.58
C GLU A 121 -4.93 -7.63 38.49
N ALA A 122 -5.01 -6.31 38.54
CA ALA A 122 -4.22 -5.42 37.71
C ALA A 122 -2.74 -5.63 38.03
N TYR A 123 -1.89 -5.76 37.02
CA TYR A 123 -0.46 -5.90 37.23
C TYR A 123 0.37 -4.85 36.50
N ARG A 124 1.60 -4.69 36.97
CA ARG A 124 2.69 -4.02 36.26
C ARG A 124 3.85 -4.99 36.12
N TRP A 125 4.28 -5.21 34.89
CA TRP A 125 5.41 -6.06 34.54
C TRP A 125 6.60 -5.20 34.12
N THR A 126 7.79 -5.60 34.57
CA THR A 126 9.07 -5.15 34.02
C THR A 126 10.00 -6.34 33.90
N GLN A 127 11.02 -6.23 33.04
CA GLN A 127 12.02 -7.29 32.88
C GLN A 127 12.75 -7.62 34.20
N GLY A 128 12.96 -6.63 35.07
CA GLY A 128 13.70 -6.82 36.32
C GLY A 128 12.88 -7.43 37.46
N THR A 129 11.56 -7.22 37.47
CA THR A 129 10.69 -7.64 38.58
C THR A 129 9.73 -8.77 38.21
N GLY A 130 9.57 -9.06 36.92
CA GLY A 130 8.45 -9.87 36.45
C GLY A 130 7.10 -9.19 36.72
N MET A 131 6.04 -10.00 36.78
CA MET A 131 4.67 -9.55 36.99
C MET A 131 4.42 -9.24 38.46
N VAL A 132 4.05 -8.00 38.77
CA VAL A 132 3.75 -7.55 40.14
C VAL A 132 2.31 -7.02 40.19
N GLY A 133 1.51 -7.58 41.08
CA GLY A 133 0.12 -7.14 41.32
C GLY A 133 0.06 -5.73 41.91
N LEU A 134 -0.93 -4.96 41.47
CA LEU A 134 -1.16 -3.57 41.90
C LEU A 134 -2.16 -3.46 43.05
N GLY A 135 -2.77 -4.58 43.45
CA GLY A 135 -3.80 -4.64 44.47
C GLY A 135 -5.17 -4.15 44.00
N PHE A 136 -5.97 -3.68 44.96
CA PHE A 136 -7.38 -3.36 44.79
C PHE A 136 -7.72 -2.05 45.51
N LEU A 137 -8.81 -1.42 45.08
CA LEU A 137 -9.43 -0.36 45.87
C LEU A 137 -10.09 -0.91 47.14
N ALA A 138 -10.36 -0.02 48.09
CA ALA A 138 -10.89 -0.39 49.39
C ALA A 138 -12.21 -1.19 49.29
N GLY A 139 -12.17 -2.43 49.79
CA GLY A 139 -13.28 -3.38 49.80
C GLY A 139 -13.57 -4.06 48.46
N GLY A 140 -12.69 -3.92 47.47
CA GLY A 140 -12.69 -4.71 46.24
C GLY A 140 -11.80 -5.95 46.31
N SER A 141 -12.03 -6.86 45.38
CA SER A 141 -11.21 -8.07 45.18
C SER A 141 -10.94 -8.34 43.69
N GLU A 142 -11.16 -7.34 42.83
CA GLU A 142 -10.92 -7.43 41.40
C GLU A 142 -10.39 -6.09 40.86
N SER A 143 -9.40 -6.16 39.96
CA SER A 143 -8.85 -5.00 39.26
C SER A 143 -8.27 -5.39 37.89
N TYR A 144 -8.23 -4.44 36.96
CA TYR A 144 -7.54 -4.58 35.69
C TYR A 144 -6.94 -3.24 35.24
N ALA A 145 -5.75 -3.27 34.65
CA ALA A 145 -5.13 -2.09 34.04
C ALA A 145 -5.43 -2.02 32.54
N THR A 146 -5.75 -0.83 32.05
CA THR A 146 -6.07 -0.55 30.63
C THR A 146 -5.06 0.38 29.98
N GLY A 147 -4.38 1.22 30.75
CA GLY A 147 -3.45 2.21 30.22
C GLY A 147 -2.27 2.50 31.15
N VAL A 148 -1.18 2.99 30.57
CA VAL A 148 0.06 3.35 31.27
C VAL A 148 0.65 4.61 30.64
N SER A 149 1.24 5.50 31.45
CA SER A 149 1.93 6.71 30.98
C SER A 149 3.18 6.38 30.17
N ALA A 150 3.69 7.36 29.41
CA ALA A 150 4.82 7.15 28.50
C ALA A 150 6.08 6.65 29.23
N ASP A 151 6.31 7.13 30.45
CA ASP A 151 7.42 6.75 31.33
C ASP A 151 7.14 5.50 32.20
N GLY A 152 5.94 4.92 32.12
CA GLY A 152 5.57 3.74 32.89
C GLY A 152 5.32 3.99 34.39
N SER A 153 5.22 5.24 34.84
CA SER A 153 5.09 5.62 36.26
C SER A 153 3.65 5.68 36.76
N VAL A 154 2.69 5.88 35.85
CA VAL A 154 1.26 5.96 36.15
C VAL A 154 0.52 4.85 35.42
N VAL A 155 -0.28 4.08 36.15
CA VAL A 155 -1.13 3.01 35.60
C VAL A 155 -2.59 3.35 35.89
N VAL A 156 -3.48 3.15 34.93
CA VAL A 156 -4.92 3.39 35.07
C VAL A 156 -5.73 2.16 34.67
N GLY A 157 -6.94 2.07 35.20
CA GLY A 157 -7.85 0.97 34.92
C GLY A 157 -9.11 1.03 35.77
N GLY A 158 -9.73 -0.12 36.00
CA GLY A 158 -10.89 -0.28 36.88
C GLY A 158 -10.60 -1.23 38.04
N SER A 159 -11.16 -0.96 39.22
CA SER A 159 -11.13 -1.88 40.36
C SER A 159 -12.45 -1.84 41.11
N ALA A 160 -12.93 -3.00 41.54
CA ALA A 160 -14.12 -3.07 42.38
C ALA A 160 -13.91 -2.22 43.63
N SER A 161 -14.90 -1.43 44.05
CA SER A 161 -14.75 -0.57 45.23
C SER A 161 -16.04 -0.42 46.03
N THR A 162 -15.87 -0.15 47.32
CA THR A 162 -16.99 0.19 48.22
C THR A 162 -17.68 1.50 47.82
N VAL A 163 -16.94 2.46 47.27
CA VAL A 163 -17.50 3.73 46.77
C VAL A 163 -18.45 3.48 45.60
N ALA A 164 -18.14 2.50 44.74
CA ALA A 164 -18.98 2.08 43.61
C ALA A 164 -19.99 0.97 43.98
N GLY A 165 -20.20 0.69 45.27
CA GLY A 165 -21.14 -0.34 45.72
C GLY A 165 -20.79 -1.76 45.26
N GLY A 166 -19.49 -2.05 45.09
CA GLY A 166 -18.98 -3.31 44.57
C GLY A 166 -18.79 -3.34 43.05
N ASN A 167 -19.23 -2.31 42.31
CA ASN A 167 -18.92 -2.15 40.89
C ASN A 167 -17.50 -1.60 40.70
N TYR A 168 -17.06 -1.48 39.45
CA TYR A 168 -15.77 -0.87 39.12
C TYR A 168 -15.76 0.64 39.35
N GLU A 169 -14.70 1.10 40.00
CA GLU A 169 -14.27 2.48 40.07
C GLU A 169 -12.94 2.62 39.29
N ALA A 170 -12.86 3.66 38.48
CA ALA A 170 -11.65 4.00 37.76
C ALA A 170 -10.54 4.31 38.77
N PHE A 171 -9.34 3.79 38.56
CA PHE A 171 -8.21 4.08 39.45
C PHE A 171 -7.06 4.75 38.71
N ARG A 172 -6.21 5.42 39.50
CA ARG A 172 -4.87 5.84 39.14
C ARG A 172 -3.88 5.28 40.16
N TRP A 173 -2.91 4.51 39.69
CA TRP A 173 -1.86 3.91 40.50
C TRP A 173 -0.52 4.59 40.24
N THR A 174 0.24 4.82 41.30
CA THR A 174 1.67 5.15 41.24
C THR A 174 2.40 4.35 42.31
N GLN A 175 3.71 4.16 42.14
CA GLN A 175 4.52 3.46 43.14
C GLN A 175 4.46 4.13 44.53
N GLY A 176 4.36 5.46 44.58
CA GLY A 176 4.36 6.22 45.84
C GLY A 176 3.02 6.21 46.58
N THR A 177 1.90 6.10 45.85
CA THR A 177 0.55 6.21 46.43
C THR A 177 -0.22 4.90 46.47
N GLY A 178 0.24 3.88 45.74
CA GLY A 178 -0.58 2.71 45.45
C GLY A 178 -1.80 3.07 44.60
N MET A 179 -2.81 2.20 44.62
CA MET A 179 -4.05 2.35 43.86
C MET A 179 -4.97 3.38 44.53
N VAL A 180 -5.33 4.45 43.81
CA VAL A 180 -6.23 5.50 44.28
C VAL A 180 -7.43 5.59 43.34
N GLY A 181 -8.64 5.55 43.91
CA GLY A 181 -9.90 5.68 43.17
C GLY A 181 -10.07 7.11 42.65
N LEU A 182 -10.58 7.24 41.42
CA LEU A 182 -10.85 8.52 40.77
C LEU A 182 -12.25 9.05 41.08
N GLY A 183 -13.10 8.25 41.71
CA GLY A 183 -14.49 8.56 42.01
C GLY A 183 -15.46 8.18 40.88
N LEU A 184 -16.66 8.75 40.95
CA LEU A 184 -17.78 8.49 40.04
C LEU A 184 -18.29 9.79 39.44
N LEU A 185 -18.95 9.71 38.28
CA LEU A 185 -19.75 10.83 37.77
C LEU A 185 -20.95 11.08 38.70
N ALA A 186 -21.50 12.30 38.65
CA ALA A 186 -22.65 12.67 39.47
C ALA A 186 -23.86 11.75 39.21
N GLY A 187 -24.36 11.11 40.28
CA GLY A 187 -25.44 10.13 40.22
C GLY A 187 -25.07 8.80 39.54
N GLY A 188 -23.78 8.60 39.26
CA GLY A 188 -23.22 7.36 38.73
C GLY A 188 -23.01 6.29 39.79
N THR A 189 -22.79 5.07 39.32
CA THR A 189 -22.55 3.86 40.12
C THR A 189 -21.29 3.11 39.71
N GLN A 190 -20.67 3.46 38.59
CA GLN A 190 -19.43 2.87 38.11
C GLN A 190 -18.61 3.86 37.29
N SER A 191 -17.30 3.66 37.25
CA SER A 191 -16.37 4.37 36.39
C SER A 191 -15.24 3.43 35.95
N ASN A 192 -14.75 3.63 34.72
CA ASN A 192 -13.66 2.86 34.14
C ASN A 192 -12.73 3.78 33.37
N ALA A 193 -11.43 3.68 33.61
CA ALA A 193 -10.42 4.36 32.80
C ALA A 193 -10.13 3.54 31.54
N SER A 194 -10.05 4.21 30.39
CA SER A 194 -9.69 3.62 29.10
C SER A 194 -8.26 3.98 28.70
N ALA A 195 -7.82 5.22 28.98
CA ALA A 195 -6.51 5.72 28.59
C ALA A 195 -5.99 6.82 29.52
N VAL A 196 -4.69 7.08 29.45
CA VAL A 196 -3.98 8.12 30.22
C VAL A 196 -3.05 8.91 29.29
N SER A 197 -2.88 10.21 29.55
CA SER A 197 -1.92 11.06 28.84
C SER A 197 -0.48 10.61 29.06
N ALA A 198 0.43 11.06 28.19
CA ALA A 198 1.84 10.65 28.23
C ALA A 198 2.52 11.02 29.56
N ASP A 199 2.13 12.15 30.16
CA ASP A 199 2.61 12.65 31.45
C ASP A 199 1.85 12.09 32.66
N GLY A 200 0.83 11.25 32.47
CA GLY A 200 0.08 10.64 33.56
C GLY A 200 -0.89 11.56 34.31
N ASN A 201 -1.13 12.79 33.80
CA ASN A 201 -1.92 13.82 34.49
C ASN A 201 -3.40 13.85 34.09
N VAL A 202 -3.74 13.30 32.93
CA VAL A 202 -5.10 13.25 32.41
C VAL A 202 -5.50 11.80 32.20
N VAL A 203 -6.62 11.40 32.80
CA VAL A 203 -7.21 10.07 32.61
C VAL A 203 -8.55 10.22 31.91
N VAL A 204 -8.83 9.41 30.90
CA VAL A 204 -10.11 9.41 30.19
C VAL A 204 -10.74 8.04 30.26
N GLY A 205 -12.07 8.01 30.16
CA GLY A 205 -12.81 6.75 30.18
C GLY A 205 -14.30 6.98 30.13
N PHE A 206 -15.06 6.11 30.78
CA PHE A 206 -16.51 6.18 30.85
C PHE A 206 -17.02 5.80 32.23
N GLY A 207 -18.17 6.34 32.62
CA GLY A 207 -18.86 5.95 33.85
C GLY A 207 -20.35 6.13 33.71
N THR A 208 -21.16 5.51 34.57
CA THR A 208 -22.59 5.79 34.55
C THR A 208 -22.86 7.18 35.10
N SER A 209 -23.87 7.89 34.59
CA SER A 209 -24.22 9.22 35.12
C SER A 209 -25.73 9.46 35.13
N ALA A 210 -26.18 10.32 36.05
CA ALA A 210 -27.58 10.78 36.04
C ALA A 210 -27.91 11.58 34.76
N ALA A 211 -26.93 12.31 34.20
CA ALA A 211 -27.10 13.05 32.96
C ALA A 211 -27.38 12.12 31.76
N ALA A 212 -26.83 10.90 31.79
CA ALA A 212 -27.08 9.84 30.80
C ALA A 212 -28.32 8.99 31.10
N GLY A 213 -29.13 9.34 32.11
CA GLY A 213 -30.24 8.50 32.57
C GLY A 213 -29.80 7.14 33.13
N GLY A 214 -28.58 7.06 33.68
CA GLY A 214 -27.96 5.81 34.16
C GLY A 214 -27.13 5.07 33.12
N ASN A 215 -27.08 5.54 31.87
CA ASN A 215 -26.18 5.00 30.84
C ASN A 215 -24.74 5.53 31.01
N TYR A 216 -23.84 5.11 30.12
CA TYR A 216 -22.45 5.57 30.12
C TYR A 216 -22.29 6.99 29.60
N GLU A 217 -21.42 7.75 30.27
CA GLU A 217 -20.94 9.05 29.83
C GLU A 217 -19.41 9.02 29.84
N ALA A 218 -18.82 9.47 28.74
CA ALA A 218 -17.39 9.67 28.61
C ALA A 218 -16.94 10.71 29.63
N PHE A 219 -15.80 10.49 30.27
CA PHE A 219 -15.24 11.45 31.22
C PHE A 219 -13.79 11.80 30.92
N ARG A 220 -13.38 12.94 31.47
CA ARG A 220 -11.98 13.34 31.62
C ARG A 220 -11.72 13.68 33.08
N TRP A 221 -10.66 13.09 33.63
CA TRP A 221 -10.20 13.31 35.00
C TRP A 221 -8.88 14.08 35.01
N THR A 222 -8.76 15.00 35.96
CA THR A 222 -7.49 15.56 36.39
C THR A 222 -7.49 15.66 37.92
N GLN A 223 -6.30 15.75 38.53
CA GLN A 223 -6.20 15.91 39.98
C GLN A 223 -6.96 17.15 40.50
N GLY A 224 -6.99 18.24 39.72
CA GLY A 224 -7.64 19.49 40.12
C GLY A 224 -9.16 19.49 39.98
N THR A 225 -9.71 18.67 39.09
CA THR A 225 -11.15 18.70 38.76
C THR A 225 -11.91 17.46 39.20
N GLY A 226 -11.22 16.36 39.53
CA GLY A 226 -11.87 15.05 39.61
C GLY A 226 -12.41 14.60 38.26
N ILE A 227 -13.33 13.63 38.27
CA ILE A 227 -14.02 13.13 37.07
C ILE A 227 -15.03 14.18 36.60
N VAL A 228 -14.88 14.63 35.36
CA VAL A 228 -15.81 15.54 34.69
C VAL A 228 -16.37 14.86 33.44
N GLY A 229 -17.69 14.82 33.32
CA GLY A 229 -18.39 14.29 32.15
C GLY A 229 -18.12 15.15 30.90
N LEU A 230 -17.92 14.49 29.76
CA LEU A 230 -17.69 15.14 28.46
C LEU A 230 -18.98 15.40 27.69
N GLY A 231 -20.12 14.92 28.20
CA GLY A 231 -21.42 14.99 27.56
C GLY A 231 -21.58 14.01 26.40
N PHE A 232 -22.41 14.39 25.43
CA PHE A 232 -22.87 13.54 24.34
C PHE A 232 -22.85 14.33 23.03
N LEU A 233 -22.87 13.62 21.90
CA LEU A 233 -23.23 14.24 20.63
C LEU A 233 -24.70 14.71 20.66
N PRO A 234 -25.11 15.68 19.82
CA PRO A 234 -26.49 16.13 19.77
C PRO A 234 -27.47 14.97 19.57
N GLY A 235 -28.43 14.82 20.50
CA GLY A 235 -29.39 13.70 20.50
C GLY A 235 -28.85 12.37 21.05
N GLY A 236 -27.60 12.35 21.53
CA GLY A 236 -26.98 11.20 22.17
C GLY A 236 -27.44 10.98 23.60
N THR A 237 -27.41 9.72 24.03
CA THR A 237 -27.79 9.28 25.38
C THR A 237 -26.71 8.47 26.07
N SER A 238 -25.64 8.12 25.35
CA SER A 238 -24.47 7.46 25.90
C SER A 238 -23.20 7.89 25.17
N SER A 239 -22.07 7.89 25.88
CA SER A 239 -20.75 8.17 25.31
C SER A 239 -19.65 7.39 26.04
N SER A 240 -18.56 7.11 25.34
CA SER A 240 -17.38 6.44 25.91
C SER A 240 -16.11 6.97 25.27
N ALA A 241 -15.15 7.40 26.10
CA ALA A 241 -13.83 7.78 25.65
C ALA A 241 -12.95 6.53 25.51
N ASN A 242 -12.31 6.39 24.35
CA ASN A 242 -11.44 5.25 24.03
C ASN A 242 -9.96 5.65 24.14
N ALA A 243 -9.59 6.86 23.70
CA ALA A 243 -8.20 7.31 23.67
C ALA A 243 -8.05 8.82 23.91
N THR A 244 -6.84 9.24 24.26
CA THR A 244 -6.46 10.65 24.40
C THR A 244 -5.05 10.91 23.85
N ASN A 245 -4.77 12.15 23.44
CA ASN A 245 -3.46 12.54 22.92
C ASN A 245 -2.42 12.71 24.06
N ALA A 246 -1.17 13.03 23.71
CA ALA A 246 -0.05 13.04 24.65
C ALA A 246 -0.25 13.99 25.85
N THR A 247 -0.98 15.09 25.66
CA THR A 247 -1.25 16.12 26.68
C THR A 247 -2.63 15.99 27.33
N GLY A 248 -3.47 15.04 26.88
CA GLY A 248 -4.85 14.92 27.36
C GLY A 248 -5.78 16.05 26.92
N SER A 249 -5.41 16.83 25.89
CA SER A 249 -6.19 17.95 25.36
C SER A 249 -7.19 17.55 24.27
N VAL A 250 -6.98 16.40 23.63
CA VAL A 250 -7.90 15.79 22.67
C VAL A 250 -8.31 14.43 23.19
N VAL A 251 -9.61 14.17 23.22
CA VAL A 251 -10.19 12.87 23.60
C VAL A 251 -11.02 12.36 22.43
N VAL A 252 -10.90 11.08 22.11
CA VAL A 252 -11.69 10.46 21.04
C VAL A 252 -12.41 9.22 21.56
N GLY A 253 -13.52 8.89 20.92
CA GLY A 253 -14.34 7.76 21.30
C GLY A 253 -15.58 7.65 20.43
N HIS A 254 -16.65 7.14 21.02
CA HIS A 254 -17.94 7.03 20.36
C HIS A 254 -19.07 7.50 21.26
N SER A 255 -20.12 8.03 20.66
CA SER A 255 -21.38 8.37 21.33
C SER A 255 -22.51 7.68 20.57
N SER A 256 -23.53 7.22 21.29
CA SER A 256 -24.72 6.61 20.69
C SER A 256 -25.94 7.48 20.92
N THR A 257 -26.87 7.39 19.97
CA THR A 257 -28.19 8.03 20.03
C THR A 257 -29.27 6.94 20.03
N ALA A 258 -30.55 7.33 20.18
CA ALA A 258 -31.66 6.40 20.01
C ALA A 258 -31.76 5.80 18.58
N PHE A 259 -31.07 6.38 17.59
CA PHE A 259 -31.19 6.03 16.18
C PHE A 259 -29.87 5.60 15.53
N VAL A 260 -28.73 5.94 16.13
CA VAL A 260 -27.39 5.62 15.65
C VAL A 260 -26.68 4.81 16.73
N ALA A 261 -26.31 3.58 16.38
CA ALA A 261 -25.72 2.65 17.33
C ALA A 261 -24.41 3.18 17.91
N GLN A 262 -23.52 3.74 17.08
CA GLN A 262 -22.29 4.42 17.48
C GLN A 262 -21.91 5.48 16.44
N GLU A 263 -21.46 6.65 16.91
CA GLU A 263 -20.88 7.71 16.09
C GLU A 263 -19.56 8.20 16.72
N ALA A 264 -18.50 8.22 15.92
CA ALA A 264 -17.18 8.63 16.34
C ALA A 264 -17.15 10.12 16.72
N PHE A 265 -16.61 10.44 17.90
CA PHE A 265 -16.44 11.81 18.34
C PHE A 265 -14.98 12.18 18.55
N ARG A 266 -14.72 13.49 18.43
CA ARG A 266 -13.54 14.17 18.96
C ARG A 266 -14.01 15.23 19.97
N TRP A 267 -13.40 15.25 21.14
CA TRP A 267 -13.63 16.24 22.18
C TRP A 267 -12.38 17.10 22.40
N THR A 268 -12.60 18.39 22.59
CA THR A 268 -11.60 19.33 23.13
C THR A 268 -12.24 20.20 24.20
N GLN A 269 -11.44 20.75 25.09
CA GLN A 269 -11.95 21.66 26.12
C GLN A 269 -12.63 22.91 25.53
N ALA A 270 -12.14 23.41 24.39
CA ALA A 270 -12.67 24.62 23.76
C ALA A 270 -14.01 24.39 23.06
N ASN A 271 -14.18 23.24 22.39
CA ASN A 271 -15.32 23.01 21.49
C ASN A 271 -16.31 21.95 22.00
N GLY A 272 -16.01 21.29 23.12
CA GLY A 272 -16.81 20.16 23.60
C GLY A 272 -16.73 18.95 22.65
N MET A 273 -17.74 18.08 22.74
CA MET A 273 -17.83 16.86 21.93
C MET A 273 -18.38 17.18 20.53
N GLN A 274 -17.65 16.79 19.49
CA GLN A 274 -18.01 17.01 18.09
C GLN A 274 -17.90 15.70 17.31
N SER A 275 -18.83 15.47 16.38
CA SER A 275 -18.78 14.32 15.47
C SER A 275 -17.56 14.43 14.56
N VAL A 276 -16.77 13.35 14.43
CA VAL A 276 -15.64 13.29 13.49
C VAL A 276 -16.13 13.49 12.06
N ASN A 277 -17.29 12.91 11.72
CA ASN A 277 -17.91 13.09 10.42
C ASN A 277 -18.28 14.56 10.17
N ALA A 278 -18.91 15.22 11.15
CA ALA A 278 -19.25 16.64 11.03
C ALA A 278 -18.01 17.53 10.91
N LEU A 279 -16.93 17.23 11.63
CA LEU A 279 -15.64 17.94 11.51
C LEU A 279 -15.04 17.78 10.10
N LEU A 280 -15.06 16.57 9.55
CA LEU A 280 -14.57 16.30 8.19
C LEU A 280 -15.39 17.04 7.13
N VAL A 281 -16.73 16.99 7.23
CA VAL A 281 -17.64 17.72 6.33
C VAL A 281 -17.42 19.22 6.41
N ALA A 282 -17.31 19.78 7.62
CA ALA A 282 -17.03 21.20 7.83
C ALA A 282 -15.67 21.61 7.25
N ALA A 283 -14.71 20.68 7.21
CA ALA A 283 -13.40 20.89 6.62
C ALA A 283 -13.36 20.61 5.09
N GLY A 284 -14.49 20.29 4.47
CA GLY A 284 -14.63 20.11 3.02
C GLY A 284 -14.39 18.69 2.51
N VAL A 285 -14.26 17.69 3.39
CA VAL A 285 -14.15 16.28 2.99
C VAL A 285 -15.55 15.72 2.72
N ASN A 286 -15.73 15.14 1.53
CA ASN A 286 -16.97 14.45 1.19
C ASN A 286 -17.01 13.09 1.88
N THR A 287 -17.92 12.90 2.83
CA THR A 287 -18.09 11.64 3.58
C THR A 287 -19.39 10.92 3.20
N THR A 288 -19.98 11.24 2.04
CA THR A 288 -21.22 10.62 1.57
C THR A 288 -21.11 9.09 1.55
N GLY A 289 -22.04 8.39 2.21
CA GLY A 289 -22.05 6.93 2.31
C GLY A 289 -21.15 6.35 3.40
N TRP A 290 -20.33 7.16 4.08
CA TRP A 290 -19.57 6.72 5.25
C TRP A 290 -20.43 6.78 6.52
N SER A 291 -20.34 5.73 7.33
CA SER A 291 -20.74 5.72 8.74
C SER A 291 -19.47 5.58 9.58
N LEU A 292 -19.03 6.67 10.23
CA LEU A 292 -17.85 6.65 11.11
C LEU A 292 -18.28 6.30 12.53
N GLU A 293 -18.18 5.03 12.90
CA GLU A 293 -18.84 4.51 14.10
C GLU A 293 -18.00 4.67 15.37
N ARG A 294 -16.70 4.39 15.28
CA ARG A 294 -15.79 4.39 16.43
C ARG A 294 -14.51 5.12 16.12
N ALA A 295 -14.07 6.00 17.02
CA ALA A 295 -12.69 6.44 17.07
C ALA A 295 -11.97 5.67 18.19
N ASP A 296 -10.98 4.87 17.84
CA ASP A 296 -10.28 3.99 18.78
C ASP A 296 -8.88 4.52 19.12
N GLY A 297 -8.32 5.42 18.31
CA GLY A 297 -7.00 5.99 18.55
C GLY A 297 -6.85 7.41 18.06
N VAL A 298 -5.94 8.15 18.68
CA VAL A 298 -5.58 9.52 18.31
C VAL A 298 -4.06 9.71 18.44
N SER A 299 -3.46 10.37 17.45
CA SER A 299 -2.04 10.74 17.46
C SER A 299 -1.66 11.61 18.65
N SER A 300 -0.37 11.64 19.00
CA SER A 300 0.19 12.46 20.08
C SER A 300 -0.16 13.96 19.94
N ALA A 301 -0.17 14.48 18.72
CA ALA A 301 -0.53 15.86 18.41
C ALA A 301 -2.05 16.10 18.38
N GLY A 302 -2.87 15.06 18.18
CA GLY A 302 -4.33 15.18 18.20
C GLY A 302 -5.00 15.45 16.84
N ASN A 303 -4.25 15.51 15.74
CA ASN A 303 -4.75 15.77 14.37
C ASN A 303 -5.15 14.49 13.62
N ILE A 304 -4.50 13.36 13.90
CA ILE A 304 -4.82 12.08 13.25
C ILE A 304 -5.67 11.24 14.20
N ILE A 305 -6.81 10.76 13.69
CA ILE A 305 -7.75 9.88 14.39
C ILE A 305 -7.91 8.61 13.55
N VAL A 306 -7.88 7.46 14.21
CA VAL A 306 -8.12 6.16 13.57
C VAL A 306 -9.33 5.49 14.20
N GLY A 307 -10.01 4.67 13.42
CA GLY A 307 -11.24 4.07 13.86
C GLY A 307 -11.83 3.05 12.89
N SER A 308 -13.01 2.55 13.23
CA SER A 308 -13.79 1.63 12.41
C SER A 308 -15.16 2.21 12.06
N GLY A 309 -15.72 1.77 10.94
CA GLY A 309 -17.03 2.19 10.48
C GLY A 309 -17.49 1.40 9.26
N VAL A 310 -18.51 1.89 8.58
CA VAL A 310 -19.04 1.31 7.35
C VAL A 310 -18.72 2.25 6.19
N ASN A 311 -18.07 1.72 5.15
CA ASN A 311 -17.72 2.48 3.95
C ASN A 311 -18.94 2.66 3.00
N PRO A 312 -18.84 3.50 1.95
CA PRO A 312 -19.93 3.69 0.98
C PRO A 312 -20.37 2.41 0.24
N GLY A 313 -19.57 1.35 0.26
CA GLY A 313 -19.91 0.03 -0.25
C GLY A 313 -20.69 -0.85 0.74
N GLY A 314 -21.00 -0.35 1.94
CA GLY A 314 -21.71 -1.10 2.98
C GLY A 314 -20.83 -2.10 3.74
N GLN A 315 -19.50 -2.01 3.61
CA GLN A 315 -18.56 -2.93 4.24
C GLN A 315 -17.94 -2.30 5.49
N ALA A 316 -17.75 -3.11 6.52
CA ALA A 316 -16.97 -2.70 7.68
C ALA A 316 -15.52 -2.42 7.26
N GLU A 317 -15.05 -1.20 7.48
CA GLU A 317 -13.73 -0.75 7.07
C GLU A 317 -13.13 0.17 8.14
N ALA A 318 -11.82 0.05 8.29
CA ALA A 318 -11.07 0.96 9.14
C ALA A 318 -10.65 2.20 8.37
N TRP A 319 -10.67 3.33 9.05
CA TRP A 319 -10.45 4.64 8.46
C TRP A 319 -9.41 5.44 9.24
N ILE A 320 -8.80 6.38 8.53
CA ILE A 320 -7.83 7.34 9.06
C ILE A 320 -8.31 8.73 8.70
N ALA A 321 -8.71 9.48 9.71
CA ALA A 321 -9.12 10.88 9.59
C ALA A 321 -7.95 11.78 9.99
N ARG A 322 -7.65 12.76 9.15
CA ARG A 322 -6.68 13.82 9.43
C ARG A 322 -7.41 15.15 9.45
N LEU A 323 -7.35 15.83 10.59
CA LEU A 323 -7.96 17.14 10.82
C LEU A 323 -6.85 18.18 11.01
N CYS A 324 -6.81 19.21 10.17
CA CYS A 324 -5.74 20.22 10.21
C CYS A 324 -6.03 21.39 11.16
N ASP A 325 -7.10 21.29 11.95
CA ASP A 325 -7.52 22.30 12.93
C ASP A 325 -6.77 22.16 14.26
N PHE A 326 -6.07 21.05 14.52
CA PHE A 326 -5.43 20.83 15.81
C PHE A 326 -4.14 19.97 15.80
N PRO A 327 -2.97 20.54 16.11
CA PRO A 327 -2.74 21.99 16.22
C PRO A 327 -3.09 22.69 14.91
N ALA A 328 -3.40 23.98 14.96
CA ALA A 328 -3.76 24.72 13.76
C ALA A 328 -2.67 24.57 12.67
N ASN A 329 -3.09 24.22 11.45
CA ASN A 329 -2.21 23.93 10.31
C ASN A 329 -1.32 22.70 10.49
N ALA A 330 -1.76 21.69 11.27
CA ALA A 330 -1.02 20.43 11.43
C ALA A 330 -0.84 19.63 10.13
N CYS A 331 -1.56 19.99 9.06
CA CYS A 331 -1.45 19.38 7.74
C CYS A 331 -1.90 20.33 6.64
N ALA A 332 -1.55 19.97 5.39
CA ALA A 332 -1.88 20.74 4.20
C ALA A 332 -3.39 20.78 3.92
N ALA A 333 -4.08 19.64 4.05
CA ALA A 333 -5.52 19.56 3.92
C ALA A 333 -6.10 18.37 4.72
N PRO A 334 -7.35 18.47 5.18
CA PRO A 334 -8.03 17.39 5.89
C PRO A 334 -8.29 16.20 4.96
N SER A 335 -8.29 15.00 5.53
CA SER A 335 -8.50 13.78 4.75
C SER A 335 -9.20 12.68 5.53
N LEU A 336 -9.97 11.86 4.83
CA LEU A 336 -10.47 10.57 5.28
C LEU A 336 -9.97 9.51 4.30
N ILE A 337 -9.04 8.66 4.73
CA ILE A 337 -8.44 7.63 3.86
C ILE A 337 -8.59 6.25 4.48
N THR A 338 -8.42 5.25 3.62
CA THR A 338 -8.31 3.84 4.01
C THR A 338 -6.99 3.30 3.46
N LEU A 339 -6.42 2.31 4.16
CA LEU A 339 -5.15 1.71 3.75
C LEU A 339 -5.27 0.99 2.39
N SER A 340 -6.41 0.32 2.16
CA SER A 340 -6.76 -0.38 0.93
C SER A 340 -6.70 0.55 -0.29
N ASN A 341 -7.37 1.70 -0.23
CA ASN A 341 -7.42 2.67 -1.32
C ASN A 341 -6.04 3.29 -1.61
N GLN A 342 -5.24 3.55 -0.58
CA GLN A 342 -3.89 4.09 -0.78
C GLN A 342 -2.96 3.04 -1.40
N LEU A 343 -3.00 1.78 -0.98
CA LEU A 343 -2.21 0.71 -1.59
C LEU A 343 -2.60 0.47 -3.07
N GLN A 344 -3.90 0.51 -3.39
CA GLN A 344 -4.37 0.44 -4.77
C GLN A 344 -3.83 1.61 -5.62
N SER A 345 -3.94 2.84 -5.10
CA SER A 345 -3.36 4.03 -5.72
C SER A 345 -1.87 3.90 -6.00
N LEU A 346 -1.07 3.48 -5.01
CA LEU A 346 0.37 3.32 -5.16
C LEU A 346 0.74 2.20 -6.16
N SER A 347 0.13 1.01 -6.04
CA SER A 347 0.41 -0.10 -6.97
C SER A 347 0.13 0.25 -8.44
N SER A 348 -0.87 1.10 -8.69
CA SER A 348 -1.20 1.53 -10.05
C SER A 348 -0.10 2.36 -10.73
N LEU A 349 0.82 2.97 -9.96
CA LEU A 349 1.99 3.67 -10.51
C LEU A 349 2.91 2.74 -11.30
N GLY A 350 2.85 1.43 -11.03
CA GLY A 350 3.59 0.44 -11.81
C GLY A 350 3.24 0.44 -13.30
N ALA A 351 2.05 0.92 -13.67
CA ALA A 351 1.66 1.09 -15.07
C ALA A 351 2.62 2.03 -15.82
N VAL A 352 3.18 3.05 -15.17
CA VAL A 352 4.15 3.98 -15.78
C VAL A 352 5.43 3.25 -16.18
N GLY A 353 5.91 2.35 -15.31
CA GLY A 353 7.05 1.48 -15.59
C GLY A 353 6.78 0.54 -16.76
N GLN A 354 5.61 -0.09 -16.74
CA GLN A 354 5.20 -1.03 -17.79
C GLN A 354 5.08 -0.37 -19.16
N THR A 355 4.48 0.83 -19.25
CA THR A 355 4.38 1.58 -20.52
C THR A 355 5.77 2.01 -21.02
N ALA A 356 6.68 2.41 -20.13
CA ALA A 356 8.05 2.76 -20.52
C ALA A 356 8.84 1.55 -21.06
N SER A 357 8.70 0.38 -20.43
CA SER A 357 9.25 -0.88 -20.95
C SER A 357 8.64 -1.26 -22.30
N ALA A 358 7.33 -1.05 -22.48
CA ALA A 358 6.65 -1.28 -23.75
C ALA A 358 7.18 -0.36 -24.87
N SER A 359 7.51 0.91 -24.58
CA SER A 359 8.17 1.81 -25.54
C SER A 359 9.56 1.31 -25.97
N LEU A 360 10.40 0.83 -25.03
CA LEU A 360 11.69 0.20 -25.36
C LEU A 360 11.51 -1.05 -26.25
N ALA A 361 10.56 -1.91 -25.91
CA ALA A 361 10.24 -3.10 -26.70
C ALA A 361 9.66 -2.74 -28.08
N GLY A 362 8.83 -1.70 -28.16
CA GLY A 362 8.26 -1.17 -29.40
C GLY A 362 9.32 -0.64 -30.36
N ASN A 363 10.34 0.05 -29.83
CA ASN A 363 11.52 0.47 -30.59
C ASN A 363 12.25 -0.74 -31.20
N PHE A 364 12.41 -1.85 -30.47
CA PHE A 364 12.97 -3.08 -31.02
C PHE A 364 12.06 -3.72 -32.07
N GLY A 365 10.74 -3.68 -31.88
CA GLY A 365 9.76 -4.09 -32.88
C GLY A 365 9.87 -3.27 -34.18
N THR A 366 10.17 -1.97 -34.08
CA THR A 366 10.43 -1.10 -35.24
C THR A 366 11.68 -1.51 -35.97
N VAL A 367 12.79 -1.72 -35.26
CA VAL A 367 14.04 -2.22 -35.85
C VAL A 367 13.81 -3.58 -36.53
N THR A 368 13.15 -4.52 -35.86
CA THR A 368 12.86 -5.85 -36.43
C THR A 368 12.04 -5.73 -37.71
N SER A 369 10.96 -4.95 -37.69
CA SER A 369 10.12 -4.74 -38.88
C SER A 369 10.91 -4.12 -40.03
N GLU A 370 11.59 -3.00 -39.80
CA GLU A 370 12.30 -2.29 -40.85
C GLU A 370 13.49 -3.10 -41.40
N VAL A 371 14.25 -3.76 -40.53
CA VAL A 371 15.41 -4.57 -40.94
C VAL A 371 14.99 -5.84 -41.66
N MET A 372 14.01 -6.58 -41.15
CA MET A 372 13.58 -7.84 -41.78
C MET A 372 12.81 -7.61 -43.07
N GLN A 373 12.06 -6.52 -43.19
CA GLN A 373 11.34 -6.19 -44.41
C GLN A 373 12.24 -5.50 -45.45
N ASN A 374 13.05 -4.51 -45.06
CA ASN A 374 13.83 -3.70 -46.01
C ASN A 374 15.29 -4.14 -46.19
N GLY A 375 15.88 -4.92 -45.28
CA GLY A 375 17.32 -5.19 -45.21
C GLY A 375 17.94 -5.80 -46.47
N ASN A 376 17.16 -6.57 -47.24
CA ASN A 376 17.62 -7.23 -48.47
C ASN A 376 16.91 -6.73 -49.75
N ALA A 377 16.15 -5.64 -49.65
CA ALA A 377 15.30 -5.13 -50.72
C ALA A 377 15.99 -4.19 -51.72
N THR A 378 17.29 -3.94 -51.52
CA THR A 378 18.04 -2.88 -52.19
C THR A 378 18.90 -3.49 -53.30
N LYS A 379 18.97 -2.81 -54.46
CA LYS A 379 19.70 -3.31 -55.64
C LYS A 379 21.17 -3.62 -55.29
N ASN A 380 21.74 -4.63 -55.96
CA ASN A 380 23.17 -4.96 -55.91
C ASN A 380 24.01 -3.69 -56.10
N GLY A 381 24.66 -3.22 -55.02
CA GLY A 381 25.50 -2.02 -55.03
C GLY A 381 25.30 -1.08 -53.83
N SER A 382 24.07 -0.94 -53.29
CA SER A 382 23.83 -0.04 -52.16
C SER A 382 24.37 -0.62 -50.86
N ARG A 383 25.26 0.14 -50.20
CA ARG A 383 25.94 -0.25 -48.95
C ARG A 383 25.30 0.33 -47.71
N PHE A 384 24.54 1.42 -47.86
CA PHE A 384 23.91 2.12 -46.75
C PHE A 384 22.42 2.27 -46.99
N SER A 385 21.63 2.26 -45.91
CA SER A 385 20.21 2.62 -45.96
C SER A 385 19.85 3.49 -44.78
N MET A 386 18.95 4.42 -44.99
CA MET A 386 18.27 5.16 -43.93
C MET A 386 16.80 4.75 -43.90
N PHE A 387 16.20 4.81 -42.72
CA PHE A 387 14.76 4.63 -42.56
C PHE A 387 14.22 5.55 -41.46
N THR A 388 12.96 5.92 -41.58
CA THR A 388 12.19 6.58 -40.54
C THR A 388 10.90 5.78 -40.32
N ALA A 389 10.43 5.71 -39.09
CA ALA A 389 9.17 5.05 -38.75
C ALA A 389 8.40 5.89 -37.72
N PHE A 390 7.10 6.00 -37.93
CA PHE A 390 6.15 6.63 -37.02
C PHE A 390 5.20 5.55 -36.50
N GLY A 391 5.06 5.47 -35.19
CA GLY A 391 4.23 4.50 -34.51
C GLY A 391 3.14 5.16 -33.66
N TYR A 392 1.96 4.56 -33.65
CA TYR A 392 0.87 4.88 -32.73
C TYR A 392 0.40 3.60 -32.04
N ASP A 393 0.36 3.63 -30.71
CA ASP A 393 -0.23 2.60 -29.86
C ASP A 393 -1.57 3.07 -29.29
N SER A 394 -2.56 2.17 -29.23
CA SER A 394 -3.85 2.40 -28.58
C SER A 394 -3.75 2.71 -27.08
N ASP A 395 -2.68 2.29 -26.40
CA ASP A 395 -2.32 2.78 -25.07
C ASP A 395 -1.39 3.99 -25.25
N PRO A 396 -1.94 5.22 -25.27
CA PRO A 396 -1.52 6.28 -26.17
C PRO A 396 -0.03 6.59 -26.08
N THR A 397 0.71 6.00 -26.99
CA THR A 397 2.14 6.23 -27.20
C THR A 397 2.32 6.61 -28.66
N VAL A 398 2.88 7.80 -28.88
CA VAL A 398 3.30 8.24 -30.21
C VAL A 398 4.81 8.17 -30.26
N SER A 399 5.34 7.44 -31.23
CA SER A 399 6.78 7.24 -31.39
C SER A 399 7.24 7.68 -32.77
N GLY A 400 8.43 8.27 -32.83
CA GLY A 400 9.16 8.54 -34.07
C GLY A 400 10.57 7.99 -33.96
N THR A 401 10.99 7.17 -34.92
CA THR A 401 12.33 6.57 -34.97
C THR A 401 13.01 6.94 -36.29
N LEU A 402 14.25 7.39 -36.24
CA LEU A 402 15.16 7.50 -37.37
C LEU A 402 16.26 6.45 -37.20
N GLY A 403 16.58 5.72 -38.26
CA GLY A 403 17.62 4.71 -38.24
C GLY A 403 18.44 4.65 -39.52
N GLY A 404 19.61 4.04 -39.40
CA GLY A 404 20.52 3.78 -40.50
C GLY A 404 21.08 2.37 -40.41
N THR A 405 21.31 1.75 -41.56
CA THR A 405 21.99 0.44 -41.69
C THR A 405 23.15 0.53 -42.66
N ALA A 406 24.17 -0.28 -42.39
CA ALA A 406 25.32 -0.51 -43.26
C ALA A 406 25.44 -2.02 -43.51
N LYS A 407 25.51 -2.42 -44.78
CA LYS A 407 25.80 -3.81 -45.16
C LYS A 407 27.28 -4.09 -44.90
N LEU A 408 27.55 -5.16 -44.15
CA LEU A 408 28.90 -5.61 -43.80
C LEU A 408 29.41 -6.67 -44.77
N ASN A 409 28.52 -7.39 -45.46
CA ASN A 409 28.85 -8.30 -46.53
C ASN A 409 27.70 -8.44 -47.53
N ASP A 410 27.97 -9.10 -48.67
CA ASP A 410 26.96 -9.41 -49.68
C ASP A 410 26.07 -10.60 -49.32
N ARG A 411 26.31 -11.25 -48.16
CA ARG A 411 25.55 -12.39 -47.66
C ARG A 411 24.41 -11.98 -46.74
N GLY A 412 24.10 -10.69 -46.62
CA GLY A 412 22.98 -10.18 -45.81
C GLY A 412 23.32 -9.82 -44.36
N LEU A 413 24.60 -9.75 -43.99
CA LEU A 413 25.01 -9.21 -42.69
C LEU A 413 24.96 -7.69 -42.73
N LEU A 414 24.30 -7.08 -41.75
CA LEU A 414 24.18 -5.63 -41.60
C LEU A 414 24.28 -5.21 -40.13
N ALA A 415 24.77 -4.00 -39.90
CA ALA A 415 24.73 -3.34 -38.61
C ALA A 415 24.04 -1.98 -38.75
N GLY A 416 23.45 -1.49 -37.68
CA GLY A 416 22.73 -0.23 -37.71
C GLY A 416 22.56 0.41 -36.35
N ALA A 417 22.05 1.64 -36.41
CA ALA A 417 21.76 2.47 -35.26
C ALA A 417 20.40 3.15 -35.42
N THR A 418 19.76 3.44 -34.30
CA THR A 418 18.50 4.20 -34.26
C THR A 418 18.56 5.30 -33.20
N VAL A 419 17.85 6.38 -33.45
CA VAL A 419 17.46 7.38 -32.46
C VAL A 419 15.97 7.61 -32.57
N GLY A 420 15.30 7.87 -31.44
CA GLY A 420 13.86 8.07 -31.44
C GLY A 420 13.38 9.01 -30.36
N ALA A 421 12.14 9.43 -30.50
CA ALA A 421 11.44 10.23 -29.52
C ALA A 421 10.02 9.67 -29.34
N ASP A 422 9.62 9.48 -28.08
CA ASP A 422 8.32 8.95 -27.72
C ASP A 422 7.57 9.94 -26.82
N ASN A 423 6.28 10.13 -27.06
CA ASN A 423 5.36 10.78 -26.14
C ASN A 423 4.43 9.70 -25.59
N ILE A 424 4.55 9.44 -24.29
CA ILE A 424 3.88 8.35 -23.59
C ILE A 424 2.81 8.96 -22.68
N HIS A 425 1.57 8.53 -22.88
CA HIS A 425 0.45 8.89 -22.01
C HIS A 425 -0.18 7.65 -21.39
N THR A 426 -0.01 7.50 -20.08
CA THR A 426 -0.58 6.40 -19.30
C THR A 426 -1.85 6.90 -18.61
N THR A 427 -2.99 6.25 -18.84
CA THR A 427 -4.30 6.61 -18.25
C THR A 427 -5.00 5.46 -17.54
N ASN A 428 -4.36 4.29 -17.49
CA ASN A 428 -4.88 3.07 -16.86
C ASN A 428 -4.49 2.95 -15.38
N MET A 429 -4.12 4.06 -14.74
CA MET A 429 -3.86 4.10 -13.30
C MET A 429 -5.18 4.19 -12.53
N SER A 430 -5.18 3.78 -11.25
CA SER A 430 -6.41 3.77 -10.45
C SER A 430 -6.90 5.19 -10.18
N ASP A 431 -8.19 5.32 -9.89
CA ASP A 431 -8.80 6.56 -9.39
C ASP A 431 -8.49 7.77 -10.30
N GLY A 432 -8.52 7.55 -11.62
CA GLY A 432 -8.24 8.56 -12.66
C GLY A 432 -6.83 9.14 -12.60
N GLY A 433 -5.88 8.40 -12.01
CA GLY A 433 -4.47 8.70 -12.13
C GLY A 433 -4.00 8.69 -13.59
N SER A 434 -2.94 9.42 -13.88
CA SER A 434 -2.32 9.43 -15.20
C SER A 434 -0.86 9.82 -15.15
N ALA A 435 -0.11 9.48 -16.19
CA ALA A 435 1.24 9.97 -16.40
C ALA A 435 1.41 10.48 -17.83
N ARG A 436 2.28 11.49 -17.99
CA ARG A 436 2.73 12.01 -19.28
C ARG A 436 4.24 12.09 -19.27
N MET A 437 4.88 11.29 -20.12
CA MET A 437 6.32 11.22 -20.24
C MET A 437 6.75 11.55 -21.66
N ASN A 438 7.82 12.32 -21.79
CA ASN A 438 8.58 12.44 -23.04
C ASN A 438 9.83 11.60 -22.90
N ALA A 439 10.13 10.81 -23.93
CA ALA A 439 11.28 9.95 -23.95
C ALA A 439 12.15 10.18 -25.18
N GLY A 440 13.46 10.07 -25.00
CA GLY A 440 14.43 9.94 -26.08
C GLY A 440 15.02 8.54 -26.05
N THR A 441 15.12 7.90 -27.21
CA THR A 441 15.67 6.54 -27.35
C THR A 441 16.89 6.54 -28.27
N ALA A 442 17.82 5.63 -27.99
CA ALA A 442 18.96 5.36 -28.86
C ALA A 442 19.22 3.86 -28.89
N GLY A 443 19.55 3.30 -30.05
CA GLY A 443 19.73 1.87 -30.21
C GLY A 443 20.82 1.51 -31.21
N LEU A 444 21.37 0.32 -31.03
CA LEU A 444 22.33 -0.33 -31.92
C LEU A 444 21.85 -1.75 -32.19
N PHE A 445 22.09 -2.25 -33.39
CA PHE A 445 21.75 -3.61 -33.75
C PHE A 445 22.69 -4.18 -34.80
N ILE A 446 22.75 -5.50 -34.83
CA ILE A 446 23.40 -6.28 -35.87
C ILE A 446 22.49 -7.43 -36.24
N ALA A 447 22.37 -7.69 -37.54
CA ALA A 447 21.45 -8.68 -38.06
C ALA A 447 22.04 -9.40 -39.28
N GLN A 448 21.68 -10.66 -39.42
CA GLN A 448 21.93 -11.49 -40.59
C GLN A 448 20.57 -11.77 -41.24
N VAL A 449 20.34 -11.21 -42.43
CA VAL A 449 19.05 -11.25 -43.13
C VAL A 449 19.25 -11.78 -44.56
N PRO A 450 19.56 -13.08 -44.73
CA PRO A 450 19.75 -13.66 -46.05
C PRO A 450 18.42 -13.75 -46.82
N GLU A 451 18.47 -14.08 -48.11
CA GLU A 451 17.24 -14.36 -48.88
C GLU A 451 16.59 -15.69 -48.47
N GLU A 452 17.42 -16.65 -48.07
CA GLU A 452 17.06 -17.98 -47.58
C GLU A 452 18.11 -18.42 -46.53
N GLY A 453 17.68 -19.20 -45.53
CA GLY A 453 18.55 -19.75 -44.51
C GLY A 453 18.42 -19.09 -43.15
N LEU A 454 19.46 -19.24 -42.32
CA LEU A 454 19.47 -18.76 -40.94
C LEU A 454 19.44 -17.23 -40.88
N GLN A 455 18.41 -16.70 -40.23
CA GLN A 455 18.21 -15.28 -39.95
C GLN A 455 18.36 -15.03 -38.45
N TRP A 456 19.05 -13.96 -38.08
CA TRP A 456 19.11 -13.54 -36.69
C TRP A 456 19.29 -12.03 -36.57
N LEU A 457 18.86 -11.48 -35.44
CA LEU A 457 19.00 -10.07 -35.09
C LEU A 457 19.26 -9.96 -33.60
N ILE A 458 20.24 -9.16 -33.23
CA ILE A 458 20.54 -8.79 -31.85
C ILE A 458 20.57 -7.26 -31.79
N GLY A 459 19.85 -6.70 -30.83
CA GLY A 459 19.78 -5.27 -30.61
C GLY A 459 19.87 -4.91 -29.14
N ALA A 460 20.40 -3.72 -28.90
CA ALA A 460 20.39 -3.05 -27.61
C ALA A 460 19.86 -1.64 -27.79
N ASN A 461 19.05 -1.16 -26.86
CA ASN A 461 18.59 0.22 -26.84
C ASN A 461 18.60 0.79 -25.43
N ALA A 462 18.63 2.10 -25.35
CA ALA A 462 18.56 2.88 -24.12
C ALA A 462 17.45 3.93 -24.26
N ILE A 463 16.85 4.27 -23.14
CA ILE A 463 15.79 5.28 -23.04
C ILE A 463 16.09 6.24 -21.89
N TYR A 464 15.84 7.51 -22.12
CA TYR A 464 15.75 8.53 -21.09
C TYR A 464 14.34 9.12 -21.13
N LEU A 465 13.65 9.15 -19.98
CA LEU A 465 12.30 9.65 -19.84
C LEU A 465 12.26 10.81 -18.86
N SER A 466 11.38 11.77 -19.09
CA SER A 466 11.07 12.83 -18.15
C SER A 466 9.61 13.20 -18.26
N GLY A 467 8.97 13.50 -17.13
CA GLY A 467 7.58 13.89 -17.18
C GLY A 467 6.89 14.01 -15.83
N ARG A 468 5.57 14.15 -15.93
CA ARG A 468 4.68 14.38 -14.80
C ARG A 468 3.87 13.12 -14.53
N ILE A 469 3.74 12.79 -13.25
CA ILE A 469 2.83 11.77 -12.74
C ILE A 469 1.76 12.47 -11.92
N THR A 470 0.51 12.09 -12.17
CA THR A 470 -0.69 12.49 -11.41
C THR A 470 -1.24 11.23 -10.77
N ARG A 471 -1.02 11.06 -9.47
CA ARG A 471 -1.57 9.94 -8.71
C ARG A 471 -2.99 10.26 -8.29
N GLY A 472 -3.94 9.42 -8.71
CA GLY A 472 -5.33 9.47 -8.26
C GLY A 472 -5.52 8.62 -7.01
N TYR A 473 -6.36 9.07 -6.08
CA TYR A 473 -6.77 8.30 -4.89
C TYR A 473 -8.10 8.80 -4.32
N ILE A 474 -8.68 8.02 -3.42
CA ILE A 474 -9.92 8.38 -2.73
C ILE A 474 -9.62 9.15 -1.44
N ASN A 475 -10.32 10.27 -1.25
CA ASN A 475 -10.43 11.02 -0.01
C ASN A 475 -11.92 11.10 0.40
N GLY A 476 -12.31 10.32 1.40
CA GLY A 476 -13.69 10.10 1.80
C GLY A 476 -14.47 9.35 0.72
N ALA A 477 -15.38 10.05 0.05
CA ALA A 477 -16.15 9.56 -1.10
C ALA A 477 -15.79 10.30 -2.40
N SER A 478 -14.76 11.16 -2.36
CA SER A 478 -14.31 11.92 -3.53
C SER A 478 -13.00 11.37 -4.07
N GLN A 479 -12.92 11.29 -5.39
CA GLN A 479 -11.67 11.07 -6.10
C GLN A 479 -10.88 12.38 -6.16
N VAL A 480 -9.63 12.32 -5.72
CA VAL A 480 -8.70 13.45 -5.69
C VAL A 480 -7.36 13.03 -6.29
N ASN A 481 -6.45 13.99 -6.49
CA ASN A 481 -5.15 13.69 -7.05
C ASN A 481 -4.02 14.50 -6.40
N SER A 482 -2.82 13.96 -6.55
CA SER A 482 -1.55 14.60 -6.21
C SER A 482 -0.62 14.50 -7.41
N THR A 483 0.17 15.54 -7.67
CA THR A 483 1.09 15.56 -8.82
C THR A 483 2.55 15.68 -8.40
N GLY A 484 3.42 15.05 -9.19
CA GLY A 484 4.87 15.10 -9.04
C GLY A 484 5.56 14.93 -10.40
N SER A 485 6.86 15.24 -10.46
CA SER A 485 7.66 15.06 -11.68
C SER A 485 8.84 14.14 -11.40
N THR A 486 9.13 13.26 -12.34
CA THR A 486 10.24 12.30 -12.23
C THR A 486 10.98 12.19 -13.56
N HIS A 487 12.16 11.58 -13.48
CA HIS A 487 12.99 11.20 -14.60
C HIS A 487 13.30 9.72 -14.51
N GLY A 488 13.32 9.05 -15.66
CA GLY A 488 13.60 7.64 -15.78
C GLY A 488 14.73 7.36 -16.75
N THR A 489 15.46 6.28 -16.51
CA THR A 489 16.47 5.75 -17.42
C THR A 489 16.28 4.25 -17.56
N GLY A 490 16.44 3.73 -18.76
CA GLY A 490 16.32 2.30 -18.98
C GLY A 490 17.15 1.80 -20.15
N TYR A 491 17.25 0.49 -20.23
CA TYR A 491 17.88 -0.21 -21.34
C TYR A 491 17.09 -1.46 -21.70
N GLY A 492 17.17 -1.85 -22.97
CA GLY A 492 16.58 -3.06 -23.50
C GLY A 492 17.62 -3.86 -24.29
N LEU A 493 17.53 -5.17 -24.18
CA LEU A 493 18.27 -6.13 -24.99
C LEU A 493 17.27 -7.06 -25.63
N ALA A 494 17.41 -7.32 -26.93
CA ALA A 494 16.55 -8.27 -27.58
C ALA A 494 17.26 -9.03 -28.69
N GLY A 495 16.87 -10.29 -28.83
CA GLY A 495 17.40 -11.24 -29.79
C GLY A 495 16.25 -11.93 -30.52
N ARG A 496 16.43 -12.15 -31.81
CA ARG A 496 15.53 -12.94 -32.66
C ARG A 496 16.36 -13.91 -33.48
N ILE A 497 15.93 -15.16 -33.56
CA ILE A 497 16.49 -16.18 -34.42
C ILE A 497 15.37 -16.85 -35.20
N GLY A 498 15.59 -17.10 -36.48
CA GLY A 498 14.63 -17.76 -37.36
C GLY A 498 15.30 -18.38 -38.57
N TYR A 499 14.53 -19.11 -39.35
CA TYR A 499 15.03 -19.74 -40.58
C TYR A 499 14.07 -19.42 -41.73
N THR A 500 14.57 -18.71 -42.74
CA THR A 500 13.76 -18.33 -43.90
C THR A 500 13.78 -19.45 -44.93
N PHE A 501 12.60 -19.91 -45.34
CA PHE A 501 12.39 -20.81 -46.46
C PHE A 501 11.81 -20.01 -47.63
N ALA A 502 12.51 -19.99 -48.78
CA ALA A 502 12.13 -19.16 -49.93
C ALA A 502 11.38 -19.93 -51.03
N ASP A 503 11.47 -21.26 -51.03
CA ASP A 503 11.00 -22.12 -52.14
C ASP A 503 9.85 -23.07 -51.76
N LEU A 504 9.22 -22.88 -50.61
CA LEU A 504 8.08 -23.72 -50.20
C LEU A 504 6.84 -23.53 -51.09
N LEU A 505 6.59 -22.29 -51.51
CA LEU A 505 5.46 -21.90 -52.36
C LEU A 505 5.91 -20.77 -53.30
N PRO A 506 5.40 -20.70 -54.55
CA PRO A 506 5.77 -19.63 -55.47
C PRO A 506 5.60 -18.24 -54.85
N ARG A 507 6.63 -17.40 -54.97
CA ARG A 507 6.66 -16.00 -54.50
C ARG A 507 6.45 -15.80 -52.99
N THR A 508 6.55 -16.86 -52.21
CA THR A 508 6.26 -16.84 -50.76
C THR A 508 7.51 -17.17 -49.97
N ARG A 509 7.79 -16.39 -48.93
CA ARG A 509 8.82 -16.71 -47.93
C ARG A 509 8.15 -16.97 -46.59
N VAL A 510 8.55 -18.03 -45.92
CA VAL A 510 8.07 -18.38 -44.57
C VAL A 510 9.28 -18.37 -43.63
N THR A 511 9.17 -17.67 -42.51
CA THR A 511 10.23 -17.58 -41.51
C THR A 511 9.68 -17.87 -40.13
N PRO A 512 9.70 -19.13 -39.67
CA PRO A 512 9.49 -19.45 -38.27
C PRO A 512 10.60 -18.81 -37.43
N PHE A 513 10.27 -18.31 -36.24
CA PHE A 513 11.20 -17.63 -35.37
C PHE A 513 10.89 -17.84 -33.89
N VAL A 514 11.94 -17.59 -33.10
CA VAL A 514 11.85 -17.34 -31.67
C VAL A 514 12.53 -16.01 -31.38
N SER A 515 11.95 -15.20 -30.49
CA SER A 515 12.62 -14.01 -29.98
C SER A 515 12.51 -13.90 -28.47
N TYR A 516 13.47 -13.20 -27.89
CA TYR A 516 13.51 -12.85 -26.47
C TYR A 516 13.86 -11.38 -26.32
N ALA A 517 13.17 -10.68 -25.44
CA ALA A 517 13.42 -9.30 -25.09
C ALA A 517 13.47 -9.15 -23.57
N TYR A 518 14.51 -8.48 -23.09
CA TYR A 518 14.69 -8.04 -21.72
C TYR A 518 14.67 -6.51 -21.69
N THR A 519 13.85 -5.91 -20.85
CA THR A 519 13.89 -4.46 -20.59
C THR A 519 14.02 -4.20 -19.10
N ARG A 520 14.72 -3.13 -18.76
CA ARG A 520 14.79 -2.59 -17.40
C ARG A 520 14.69 -1.08 -17.44
N VAL A 521 13.71 -0.51 -16.75
CA VAL A 521 13.52 0.94 -16.64
C VAL A 521 13.44 1.31 -15.16
N GLY A 522 14.31 2.22 -14.72
CA GLY A 522 14.29 2.79 -13.37
C GLY A 522 13.76 4.22 -13.40
N PHE A 523 12.95 4.56 -12.40
CA PHE A 523 12.46 5.91 -12.15
C PHE A 523 13.07 6.45 -10.86
N SER A 524 13.47 7.72 -10.88
CA SER A 524 13.92 8.41 -9.68
C SER A 524 12.76 8.67 -8.73
N GLY A 525 13.04 8.66 -7.43
CA GLY A 525 12.08 9.12 -6.42
C GLY A 525 11.68 10.57 -6.67
N TYR A 526 10.48 10.94 -6.23
CA TYR A 526 9.92 12.27 -6.41
C TYR A 526 8.95 12.63 -5.29
N THR A 527 8.71 13.92 -5.09
CA THR A 527 7.77 14.40 -4.08
C THR A 527 6.55 14.99 -4.77
N GLU A 528 5.37 14.61 -4.29
CA GLU A 528 4.11 15.19 -4.72
C GLU A 528 3.80 16.47 -3.94
N SER A 529 3.15 17.44 -4.58
CA SER A 529 2.86 18.75 -3.95
C SER A 529 1.38 19.10 -3.81
N ASP A 530 0.50 18.46 -4.59
CA ASP A 530 -0.93 18.78 -4.65
C ASP A 530 -1.78 17.76 -3.87
N GLY A 531 -3.06 18.07 -3.66
CA GLY A 531 -4.03 17.15 -3.06
C GLY A 531 -3.91 17.01 -1.54
N PRO A 532 -4.85 16.29 -0.91
CA PRO A 532 -4.91 16.22 0.55
C PRO A 532 -3.92 15.23 1.18
N VAL A 533 -3.45 14.24 0.42
CA VAL A 533 -2.53 13.21 0.89
C VAL A 533 -1.39 13.01 -0.11
N PRO A 534 -0.50 14.02 -0.28
CA PRO A 534 0.66 13.89 -1.14
C PRO A 534 1.67 12.90 -0.53
N ALA A 535 2.50 12.30 -1.39
CA ALA A 535 3.52 11.35 -0.99
C ALA A 535 4.93 11.75 -1.46
N MET A 536 5.92 11.31 -0.70
CA MET A 536 7.31 11.24 -1.14
C MET A 536 7.56 9.82 -1.67
N MET A 537 7.67 9.68 -2.98
CA MET A 537 7.87 8.39 -3.65
C MET A 537 9.34 8.02 -3.70
N ASP A 538 9.63 6.76 -3.43
CA ASP A 538 10.96 6.18 -3.61
C ASP A 538 11.23 5.89 -5.09
N SER A 539 12.49 5.60 -5.42
CA SER A 539 12.82 5.09 -6.75
C SER A 539 12.26 3.67 -6.94
N PHE A 540 11.71 3.38 -8.11
CA PHE A 540 11.22 2.05 -8.46
C PHE A 540 11.74 1.61 -9.83
N HIS A 541 11.74 0.30 -10.08
CA HIS A 541 12.26 -0.29 -11.32
C HIS A 541 11.30 -1.32 -11.89
N ASP A 542 10.98 -1.19 -13.18
CA ASP A 542 10.26 -2.19 -13.95
C ASP A 542 11.26 -3.06 -14.72
N ILE A 543 11.04 -4.38 -14.69
CA ILE A 543 11.80 -5.37 -15.46
C ILE A 543 10.80 -6.20 -16.23
N GLN A 544 10.99 -6.32 -17.55
CA GLN A 544 10.17 -7.22 -18.37
C GLN A 544 11.01 -8.23 -19.13
N GLN A 545 10.49 -9.45 -19.20
CA GLN A 545 11.09 -10.54 -19.96
C GLN A 545 10.03 -11.18 -20.85
N VAL A 546 10.14 -10.95 -22.15
CA VAL A 546 9.16 -11.42 -23.13
C VAL A 546 9.81 -12.35 -24.12
N SER A 547 9.27 -13.56 -24.24
CA SER A 547 9.57 -14.46 -25.35
C SER A 547 8.43 -14.46 -26.37
N ARG A 548 8.77 -14.63 -27.65
CA ARG A 548 7.79 -14.88 -28.71
C ARG A 548 8.20 -16.08 -29.53
N VAL A 549 7.21 -16.89 -29.92
CA VAL A 549 7.36 -17.97 -30.89
C VAL A 549 6.33 -17.75 -31.98
N GLY A 550 6.77 -17.69 -33.23
CA GLY A 550 5.87 -17.37 -34.33
C GLY A 550 6.43 -17.65 -35.69
N ALA A 551 5.73 -17.17 -36.72
CA ALA A 551 6.19 -17.21 -38.09
C ALA A 551 5.83 -15.92 -38.83
N ASP A 552 6.76 -15.45 -39.65
CA ASP A 552 6.50 -14.45 -40.67
C ASP A 552 6.17 -15.13 -41.99
N LEU A 553 5.16 -14.62 -42.69
CA LEU A 553 4.82 -15.03 -44.05
C LEU A 553 4.88 -13.81 -44.95
N ARG A 554 5.68 -13.86 -46.00
CA ARG A 554 5.83 -12.78 -46.97
C ARG A 554 5.41 -13.24 -48.34
N TYR A 555 4.56 -12.47 -49.01
CA TYR A 555 4.12 -12.73 -50.38
C TYR A 555 4.54 -11.60 -51.32
N THR A 556 5.33 -11.92 -52.35
CA THR A 556 5.85 -10.93 -53.29
C THR A 556 4.99 -10.86 -54.55
N PHE A 557 4.23 -9.77 -54.72
CA PHE A 557 3.40 -9.58 -55.91
C PHE A 557 4.24 -9.30 -57.16
N ARG A 558 5.23 -8.41 -57.02
CA ARG A 558 6.20 -8.01 -58.04
C ARG A 558 7.45 -7.41 -57.37
N PRO A 559 8.58 -7.25 -58.07
CA PRO A 559 9.76 -6.59 -57.51
C PRO A 559 9.39 -5.23 -56.89
N GLY A 560 9.78 -5.02 -55.63
CA GLY A 560 9.47 -3.81 -54.88
C GLY A 560 8.08 -3.73 -54.24
N LEU A 561 7.18 -4.70 -54.46
CA LEU A 561 5.84 -4.75 -53.84
C LEU A 561 5.55 -6.13 -53.23
N TRP A 562 5.42 -6.17 -51.91
CA TRP A 562 5.03 -7.38 -51.18
C TRP A 562 4.21 -7.03 -49.94
N SER A 563 3.46 -8.01 -49.46
CA SER A 563 2.87 -8.00 -48.13
C SER A 563 3.60 -8.96 -47.21
N TRP A 564 3.47 -8.74 -45.91
CA TRP A 564 3.83 -9.72 -44.91
C TRP A 564 2.76 -9.83 -43.84
N GLY A 565 2.70 -11.00 -43.21
CA GLY A 565 1.95 -11.22 -41.99
C GLY A 565 2.84 -11.89 -40.96
N THR A 566 2.61 -11.59 -39.69
CA THR A 566 3.26 -12.26 -38.56
C THR A 566 2.18 -12.83 -37.67
N LEU A 567 2.31 -14.08 -37.29
CA LEU A 567 1.54 -14.69 -36.21
C LEU A 567 2.52 -15.19 -35.16
N ALA A 568 2.35 -14.76 -33.92
CA ALA A 568 3.21 -15.17 -32.82
C ALA A 568 2.42 -15.33 -31.52
N TRP A 569 2.81 -16.31 -30.74
CA TRP A 569 2.44 -16.39 -29.33
C TRP A 569 3.52 -15.69 -28.51
N GLY A 570 3.10 -14.71 -27.71
CA GLY A 570 3.95 -13.99 -26.77
C GLY A 570 3.72 -14.47 -25.34
N HIS A 571 4.81 -14.56 -24.58
CA HIS A 571 4.79 -15.02 -23.19
C HIS A 571 5.72 -14.19 -22.32
N ARG A 572 5.22 -13.79 -21.14
CA ARG A 572 5.97 -13.10 -20.08
C ARG A 572 6.63 -14.09 -19.11
N LEU A 573 7.96 -14.16 -19.16
CA LEU A 573 8.79 -15.05 -18.35
C LEU A 573 9.00 -14.56 -16.90
N ASP A 574 8.75 -13.27 -16.66
CA ASP A 574 8.76 -12.64 -15.33
C ASP A 574 7.47 -12.89 -14.53
N GLY A 575 6.56 -13.71 -15.05
CA GLY A 575 5.29 -14.03 -14.42
C GLY A 575 4.29 -12.88 -14.44
N GLY A 576 4.52 -11.84 -15.25
CA GLY A 576 3.58 -10.73 -15.38
C GLY A 576 3.61 -9.73 -14.23
N GLN A 577 4.64 -9.75 -13.38
CA GLN A 577 4.71 -8.87 -12.21
C GLN A 577 4.89 -7.40 -12.62
N GLY A 578 4.21 -6.50 -11.91
CA GLY A 578 4.52 -5.07 -11.96
C GLY A 578 5.70 -4.74 -11.05
N PRO A 579 6.21 -3.50 -11.14
CA PRO A 579 7.23 -3.05 -10.20
C PRO A 579 6.61 -2.79 -8.83
N ASP A 580 7.34 -3.14 -7.77
CA ASP A 580 6.99 -2.68 -6.43
C ASP A 580 7.19 -1.18 -6.32
N VAL A 581 6.23 -0.50 -5.72
CA VAL A 581 6.25 0.96 -5.55
C VAL A 581 6.12 1.27 -4.06
N SER A 582 7.13 1.96 -3.52
CA SER A 582 7.14 2.42 -2.15
C SER A 582 7.24 3.94 -2.06
N GLY A 583 6.78 4.48 -0.94
CA GLY A 583 6.86 5.90 -0.63
C GLY A 583 6.29 6.22 0.75
N THR A 584 6.33 7.48 1.13
CA THR A 584 5.80 7.97 2.41
C THR A 584 4.68 8.96 2.17
N LEU A 585 3.49 8.68 2.70
CA LEU A 585 2.40 9.67 2.73
C LEU A 585 2.82 10.79 3.67
N ILE A 586 2.96 12.00 3.14
CA ILE A 586 3.53 13.14 3.88
C ILE A 586 2.64 13.47 5.08
N GLY A 587 3.21 13.41 6.28
CA GLY A 587 2.52 13.62 7.56
C GLY A 587 1.71 12.42 8.05
N LEU A 588 1.91 11.24 7.46
CA LEU A 588 1.35 9.95 7.90
C LEU A 588 2.52 8.96 7.94
N PHE A 589 2.42 7.85 7.22
CA PHE A 589 3.32 6.71 7.32
C PHE A 589 3.89 6.31 5.95
N PRO A 590 5.02 5.58 5.95
CA PRO A 590 5.50 4.89 4.75
C PRO A 590 4.48 3.84 4.29
N LEU A 591 4.51 3.51 2.99
CA LEU A 591 3.74 2.46 2.32
C LEU A 591 4.61 1.77 1.28
N SER A 592 4.41 0.47 1.10
CA SER A 592 4.88 -0.26 -0.07
C SER A 592 3.71 -1.04 -0.65
N ALA A 593 3.52 -0.90 -1.95
CA ALA A 593 2.53 -1.64 -2.69
C ALA A 593 3.26 -2.55 -3.68
N SER A 594 2.99 -3.85 -3.61
CA SER A 594 3.53 -4.78 -4.59
C SER A 594 2.96 -4.45 -5.96
N GLY A 595 3.80 -4.48 -6.99
CA GLY A 595 3.34 -4.35 -8.36
C GLY A 595 2.46 -5.55 -8.69
N GLY A 596 1.14 -5.37 -8.67
CA GLY A 596 0.19 -6.46 -8.86
C GLY A 596 0.53 -7.31 -10.10
N THR A 597 0.20 -8.60 -10.06
CA THR A 597 0.34 -9.45 -11.24
C THR A 597 -0.58 -8.96 -12.33
N THR A 598 -0.02 -8.54 -13.46
CA THR A 598 -0.81 -8.41 -14.69
C THR A 598 -1.39 -9.78 -15.03
N THR A 599 -2.69 -9.85 -15.30
CA THR A 599 -3.34 -11.09 -15.77
C THR A 599 -2.89 -11.48 -17.18
N GLN A 600 -2.17 -10.59 -17.87
CA GLN A 600 -1.63 -10.80 -19.22
C GLN A 600 -0.24 -11.47 -19.21
N ARG A 601 -0.21 -12.78 -18.96
CA ARG A 601 1.01 -13.58 -19.18
C ARG A 601 1.20 -14.01 -20.62
N ASP A 602 0.09 -14.22 -21.32
CA ASP A 602 0.05 -14.80 -22.66
C ASP A 602 -0.83 -13.97 -23.58
N TRP A 603 -0.38 -13.78 -24.81
CA TRP A 603 -1.17 -13.14 -25.86
C TRP A 603 -0.85 -13.73 -27.23
N LEU A 604 -1.81 -13.58 -28.13
CA LEU A 604 -1.60 -13.78 -29.57
C LEU A 604 -1.26 -12.43 -30.20
N GLU A 605 -0.17 -12.38 -30.96
CA GLU A 605 0.24 -11.23 -31.76
C GLU A 605 -0.02 -11.53 -33.24
N ALA A 606 -0.77 -10.65 -33.90
CA ALA A 606 -1.07 -10.74 -35.32
C ALA A 606 -0.70 -9.42 -36.01
N THR A 607 0.26 -9.47 -36.93
CA THR A 607 0.65 -8.33 -37.75
C THR A 607 0.23 -8.55 -39.18
N ALA A 608 -0.29 -7.51 -39.83
CA ALA A 608 -0.40 -7.42 -41.28
C ALA A 608 0.32 -6.17 -41.76
N GLY A 609 1.12 -6.31 -42.80
CA GLY A 609 1.87 -5.21 -43.36
C GLY A 609 2.08 -5.31 -44.85
N VAL A 610 2.42 -4.17 -45.43
CA VAL A 610 2.66 -4.01 -46.86
C VAL A 610 3.82 -3.07 -47.10
N ARG A 611 4.61 -3.35 -48.13
CA ARG A 611 5.67 -2.47 -48.59
C ARG A 611 5.49 -2.14 -50.06
N PHE A 612 5.66 -0.85 -50.36
CA PHE A 612 5.61 -0.29 -51.69
C PHE A 612 6.93 0.40 -52.03
N GLY A 613 7.58 -0.02 -53.12
CA GLY A 613 8.64 0.78 -53.72
C GLY A 613 8.04 2.04 -54.33
N LEU A 614 8.49 3.21 -53.87
CA LEU A 614 7.97 4.50 -54.32
C LEU A 614 8.84 5.13 -55.40
N TRP A 615 10.17 4.96 -55.30
CA TRP A 615 11.15 5.44 -56.27
C TRP A 615 12.39 4.55 -56.26
N THR A 616 13.42 4.90 -57.03
CA THR A 616 14.66 4.12 -57.10
C THR A 616 15.31 4.05 -55.72
N ASN A 617 15.47 2.82 -55.20
CA ASN A 617 16.02 2.55 -53.87
C ASN A 617 15.21 3.13 -52.69
N GLY A 618 13.99 3.63 -52.93
CA GLY A 618 13.12 4.18 -51.91
C GLY A 618 11.81 3.41 -51.75
N ALA A 619 11.35 3.24 -50.52
CA ALA A 619 10.13 2.50 -50.23
C ALA A 619 9.39 2.99 -48.99
N MET A 620 8.09 2.72 -48.97
CA MET A 620 7.23 2.91 -47.82
C MET A 620 6.75 1.57 -47.27
N THR A 621 6.71 1.45 -45.95
CA THR A 621 6.12 0.34 -45.20
C THR A 621 4.90 0.86 -44.45
N ALA A 622 3.86 0.04 -44.35
CA ALA A 622 2.74 0.28 -43.47
C ALA A 622 2.33 -1.04 -42.83
N SER A 623 2.10 -1.05 -41.52
CA SER A 623 1.67 -2.25 -40.80
C SER A 623 0.73 -1.94 -39.66
N LEU A 624 -0.14 -2.91 -39.36
CA LEU A 624 -1.00 -2.93 -38.19
C LEU A 624 -0.73 -4.22 -37.43
N THR A 625 -0.48 -4.09 -36.12
CA THR A 625 -0.31 -5.20 -35.19
C THR A 625 -1.46 -5.19 -34.21
N ALA A 626 -2.08 -6.34 -33.98
CA ALA A 626 -3.04 -6.56 -32.91
C ALA A 626 -2.41 -7.50 -31.87
N ASN A 627 -2.37 -7.06 -30.62
CA ASN A 627 -2.03 -7.90 -29.48
C ASN A 627 -3.33 -8.30 -28.79
N VAL A 628 -3.65 -9.59 -28.84
CA VAL A 628 -4.89 -10.17 -28.33
C VAL A 628 -4.56 -10.97 -27.05
N PRO A 629 -4.60 -10.34 -25.87
CA PRO A 629 -4.42 -11.02 -24.60
C PRO A 629 -5.66 -11.84 -24.24
N THR A 630 -5.52 -12.79 -23.33
CA THR A 630 -6.63 -13.68 -22.90
C THR A 630 -7.63 -13.01 -21.97
N GLN A 631 -7.23 -11.99 -21.21
CA GLN A 631 -8.02 -11.41 -20.10
C GLN A 631 -8.08 -9.88 -20.11
N ALA A 632 -7.82 -9.23 -21.25
CA ALA A 632 -7.91 -7.78 -21.35
C ALA A 632 -8.25 -7.32 -22.78
N PRO A 633 -8.52 -6.02 -22.98
CA PRO A 633 -8.77 -5.46 -24.30
C PRO A 633 -7.58 -5.69 -25.25
N THR A 634 -7.90 -5.94 -26.51
CA THR A 634 -6.92 -5.99 -27.60
C THR A 634 -6.28 -4.61 -27.78
N THR A 635 -4.94 -4.56 -27.81
CA THR A 635 -4.21 -3.33 -28.16
C THR A 635 -3.80 -3.37 -29.63
N TYR A 636 -3.76 -2.20 -30.25
CA TYR A 636 -3.43 -2.02 -31.66
C TYR A 636 -2.24 -1.10 -31.81
N PHE A 637 -1.27 -1.54 -32.61
CA PHE A 637 -0.09 -0.76 -32.94
C PHE A 637 0.01 -0.57 -34.45
N ALA A 638 -0.12 0.69 -34.89
CA ALA A 638 0.02 1.07 -36.29
C ALA A 638 1.41 1.67 -36.54
N ARG A 639 2.07 1.29 -37.63
CA ARG A 639 3.37 1.81 -38.05
C ARG A 639 3.34 2.23 -39.51
N ILE A 640 3.94 3.38 -39.80
CA ILE A 640 4.27 3.82 -41.16
C ILE A 640 5.76 4.11 -41.22
N GLY A 641 6.46 3.54 -42.19
CA GLY A 641 7.88 3.75 -42.39
C GLY A 641 8.22 4.21 -43.80
N LEU A 642 9.33 4.95 -43.92
CA LEU A 642 9.96 5.32 -45.19
C LEU A 642 11.42 4.90 -45.13
N SER A 643 11.94 4.36 -46.23
CA SER A 643 13.34 3.92 -46.34
C SER A 643 13.96 4.37 -47.66
N GLN A 644 15.27 4.64 -47.62
CA GLN A 644 16.09 5.01 -48.77
C GLN A 644 17.44 4.30 -48.68
N ALA A 645 17.85 3.65 -49.75
CA ALA A 645 19.18 3.05 -49.86
C ALA A 645 20.11 3.82 -50.82
N PHE A 646 21.38 3.86 -50.44
CA PHE A 646 22.47 4.57 -51.09
C PHE A 646 23.50 3.56 -51.58
#